data_AF-A0A9D1FLB7-F1
#
_entry.id   AF-A0A9D1FLB7-F1
#
_cell.length_a   1.000
_cell.length_b   1.000
_cell.length_c   1.000
_cell.angle_alpha   90.00
_cell.angle_beta   90.00
_cell.angle_gamma   90.00
#
_symmetry.space_group_name_H-M   'P 1'
#
loop_
_entity.id
_entity.type
_entity.pdbx_description
1 polymer ?
#
loop_
_entity_poly.entity_id
_entity_poly.type
_entity_poly.pdbx_seq_one_letter_code
_entity_poly.pdbx_strand_id
1 'polypeptide(L)'
;MTSKEIVKRAIHFENPPRIPYNYDSNRTPVTGKNYGDDFIWCFLDPAPGFNGKNADGDRVDEWGNVWKSMGETFGEPICFAYKGLKTYAHKPLPDFLNPLRYQSMRQTAEENNGEKYLLGMLPHGIFQVMIELFGFEDFMLQIAGNTDEFQAFASKLCGDCIAIIRKMAECGMDGVILIEDMGLQDRMMISPQMWRDIYVPLYTRMFAAAHECGLEVFSHTCGYILDILDLYVQCGLDVIQLDQQDNMGLETLSERFRGKVCFFCPLDIQTTVNFSRKEIFDRCGQMVRLLSTEKGGFMAKTYPQPDALHITHEYMQNLADGFAMASFCRCTAPIPEDVSVQFAPQKLVLKVGETVRIRPADTVYQDIVWKTDDVNGDVIEIEDSFLKAAGAGKANAVIIPDAHSKAAYAFSVEVLEQKKRQEFQLALNYEEVRLDLHSLYDLPLYVRAGYYTEPSDSGIISWKSLHPSVAAVDDCGRVRPVSAGEATIAAVHEDFPENPLFCKVTVYENCGCGKFYYVSPSGSDHNPGTEREPFRTVQKARDTIRTLNSLPDGGVTVILEDGEYPQDEPILFTPQDSGTEKAPIVYRARRSGKAVITGGKAITGWKKAGHVEGLAPAAQGKVYAADVEKGWRFHDLYVNGERQQNSRCHNTDAWRSWPAFYGRVQTERCSAEKGLCVEFEEGELDGLEGSTDAEIILLPTQYWNIIAELRDIDSAGKTAFLRSKIPAFVRKYDFNRDAMGGTGEGWYNILNTLKYLDEPGEWCIDSKAGKVYYWPKNEGTIHQDKIVAPKPYELIRLQGDGVENGFQRLVEYLTFDGIAFQYTDRISEDQIPEGRLVRNAENPDAAVYFDGTAHCRLINSSISHSGSFAVTVSHYAQHNEILHNQLKDLGSGGVQFLGYGVGTVDVNHHNIVQYNSVGGMGRAPYQHAPGFGIFGSGENTIAYNHIVGAPYAGISIVGTYFKDVDPANPNQFACPDAYGNSAHQYNIRFEDFADLPDDAFDGDGCCFSVGTLAEKYQHSGNNVIEYNILDDYSQSMDDGGGLYSWCAGMGNTFAYNVLKEQLQGARTWIFRLYMDDNAVGATLEKNLCTGCFSETIDKSQLHPPFFNRWGLGEKDSNMTAAYPEKPGGYDELRRKILDVVGRFAGGFFSCEGE
;
A
#
# COMPACT_ATOMS: atom_id res chain seq x y z
N MET A 1 -21.96 -21.49 47.44
CA MET A 1 -22.13 -21.52 45.97
C MET A 1 -21.19 -22.61 45.48
N THR A 2 -21.70 -23.59 44.73
CA THR A 2 -20.87 -24.67 44.19
C THR A 2 -19.97 -24.12 43.08
N SER A 3 -18.89 -24.81 42.74
CA SER A 3 -18.02 -24.42 41.62
C SER A 3 -18.79 -24.38 40.30
N LYS A 4 -19.70 -25.34 40.10
CA LYS A 4 -20.65 -25.36 38.98
C LYS A 4 -21.42 -24.05 38.83
N GLU A 5 -22.00 -23.56 39.93
CA GLU A 5 -22.78 -22.32 39.93
C GLU A 5 -21.89 -21.08 39.65
N ILE A 6 -20.64 -21.07 40.14
CA ILE A 6 -19.68 -20.00 39.85
C ILE A 6 -19.35 -19.96 38.35
N VAL A 7 -19.10 -21.11 37.73
CA VAL A 7 -18.83 -21.23 36.29
C VAL A 7 -20.04 -20.76 35.48
N LYS A 8 -21.25 -21.27 35.75
CA LYS A 8 -22.46 -20.86 35.03
C LYS A 8 -22.71 -19.35 35.12
N ARG A 9 -22.56 -18.75 36.31
CA ARG A 9 -22.69 -17.29 36.47
C ARG A 9 -21.62 -16.50 35.73
N ALA A 10 -20.41 -17.04 35.58
CA ALA A 10 -19.37 -16.37 34.81
C ALA A 10 -19.68 -16.40 33.30
N ILE A 11 -20.18 -17.52 32.78
CA ILE A 11 -20.60 -17.68 31.37
C ILE A 11 -21.79 -16.77 31.07
N HIS A 12 -22.82 -16.78 31.92
CA HIS A 12 -24.08 -16.06 31.71
C HIS A 12 -24.07 -14.60 32.18
N PHE A 13 -22.90 -14.08 32.59
CA PHE A 13 -22.74 -12.73 33.09
C PHE A 13 -23.70 -12.38 34.26
N GLU A 14 -23.67 -13.19 35.32
CA GLU A 14 -24.55 -13.10 36.49
C GLU A 14 -23.82 -12.82 37.81
N ASN A 15 -22.79 -11.98 37.80
CA ASN A 15 -21.99 -11.58 38.96
C ASN A 15 -21.47 -12.80 39.75
N PRO A 16 -20.53 -13.59 39.21
CA PRO A 16 -19.90 -14.66 39.97
C PRO A 16 -19.09 -14.06 41.13
N PRO A 17 -19.05 -14.71 42.32
CA PRO A 17 -18.38 -14.18 43.50
C PRO A 17 -16.85 -14.14 43.38
N ARG A 18 -16.30 -14.87 42.40
CA ARG A 18 -14.91 -14.84 41.95
C ARG A 18 -14.84 -15.32 40.50
N ILE A 19 -13.73 -15.09 39.82
CA ILE A 19 -13.51 -15.73 38.52
C ILE A 19 -13.39 -17.27 38.70
N PRO A 20 -13.98 -18.08 37.81
CA PRO A 20 -13.73 -19.51 37.77
C PRO A 20 -12.29 -19.83 37.35
N TYR A 21 -11.78 -21.00 37.74
CA TYR A 21 -10.44 -21.42 37.35
C TYR A 21 -10.31 -22.94 37.10
N ASN A 22 -9.34 -23.29 36.24
CA ASN A 22 -8.90 -24.67 35.98
C ASN A 22 -7.37 -24.73 35.86
N TYR A 23 -6.68 -24.92 36.99
CA TYR A 23 -5.21 -24.94 37.03
C TYR A 23 -4.63 -26.35 36.98
N ASP A 24 -5.32 -27.32 37.55
CA ASP A 24 -4.93 -28.73 37.52
C ASP A 24 -5.76 -29.45 36.47
N SER A 25 -5.59 -29.02 35.22
CA SER A 25 -6.22 -29.66 34.06
C SER A 25 -6.16 -31.19 34.14
N ASN A 26 -7.00 -31.88 33.36
CA ASN A 26 -7.05 -33.34 33.25
C ASN A 26 -5.71 -34.08 33.04
N ARG A 27 -4.61 -33.37 32.80
CA ARG A 27 -3.26 -33.89 32.53
C ARG A 27 -2.18 -33.30 33.46
N THR A 28 -2.58 -32.66 34.58
CA THR A 28 -1.68 -32.09 35.60
C THR A 28 -2.06 -32.52 37.02
N PRO A 29 -1.08 -32.72 37.94
CA PRO A 29 -0.19 -31.64 38.39
C PRO A 29 1.26 -31.85 37.96
N VAL A 30 1.84 -30.85 37.27
CA VAL A 30 3.22 -30.87 36.76
C VAL A 30 4.26 -30.83 37.88
N THR A 31 3.85 -30.54 39.12
CA THR A 31 4.78 -30.36 40.24
C THR A 31 4.39 -31.13 41.51
N GLY A 32 3.46 -32.10 41.42
CA GLY A 32 2.99 -32.87 42.59
C GLY A 32 2.19 -32.06 43.63
N LYS A 33 1.83 -30.80 43.32
CA LYS A 33 0.98 -29.91 44.13
C LYS A 33 -0.25 -29.52 43.33
N ASN A 34 -1.41 -29.51 43.98
CA ASN A 34 -2.71 -29.17 43.40
C ASN A 34 -3.07 -27.71 43.74
N TYR A 35 -3.53 -26.94 42.75
CA TYR A 35 -3.87 -25.51 42.80
C TYR A 35 -5.39 -25.23 42.73
N GLY A 36 -6.20 -26.25 42.46
CA GLY A 36 -7.66 -26.25 42.44
C GLY A 36 -8.28 -26.10 41.05
N ASP A 37 -9.47 -26.69 40.89
CA ASP A 37 -10.31 -26.57 39.70
C ASP A 37 -11.79 -26.44 40.05
N ASP A 38 -12.50 -25.64 39.27
CA ASP A 38 -13.97 -25.57 39.25
C ASP A 38 -14.62 -26.57 38.30
N PHE A 39 -13.81 -27.26 37.50
CA PHE A 39 -14.22 -28.13 36.41
C PHE A 39 -13.87 -29.59 36.69
N ILE A 40 -14.63 -30.51 36.10
CA ILE A 40 -14.21 -31.89 35.86
C ILE A 40 -14.33 -32.13 34.36
N TRP A 41 -13.23 -32.56 33.76
CA TRP A 41 -13.21 -32.91 32.34
C TRP A 41 -13.66 -34.35 32.14
N CYS A 42 -14.63 -34.53 31.25
CA CYS A 42 -15.19 -35.84 30.93
C CYS A 42 -14.81 -36.22 29.50
N PHE A 43 -14.17 -37.39 29.35
CA PHE A 43 -13.75 -37.94 28.06
C PHE A 43 -14.59 -39.15 27.70
N LEU A 44 -14.77 -39.37 26.41
CA LEU A 44 -15.42 -40.56 25.90
C LEU A 44 -14.47 -41.76 26.05
N ASP A 45 -14.95 -42.88 26.59
CA ASP A 45 -14.12 -44.08 26.70
C ASP A 45 -13.78 -44.62 25.29
N PRO A 46 -12.61 -45.26 25.11
CA PRO A 46 -12.27 -45.91 23.84
C PRO A 46 -13.31 -46.94 23.42
N ALA A 47 -13.40 -47.21 22.13
CA ALA A 47 -14.26 -48.28 21.63
C ALA A 47 -13.93 -49.63 22.31
N PRO A 48 -14.93 -50.45 22.71
CA PRO A 48 -14.68 -51.72 23.38
C PRO A 48 -13.74 -52.63 22.57
N GLY A 49 -12.60 -53.00 23.15
CA GLY A 49 -11.59 -53.84 22.51
C GLY A 49 -10.56 -53.09 21.65
N PHE A 50 -10.60 -51.76 21.59
CA PHE A 50 -9.58 -50.96 20.92
C PHE A 50 -8.27 -50.94 21.72
N ASN A 51 -7.17 -51.31 21.07
CA ASN A 51 -5.86 -51.46 21.72
C ASN A 51 -4.91 -50.26 21.52
N GLY A 52 -5.30 -49.28 20.70
CA GLY A 52 -4.55 -48.05 20.44
C GLY A 52 -3.18 -48.24 19.77
N LYS A 53 -2.87 -49.45 19.27
CA LYS A 53 -1.57 -49.77 18.66
C LYS A 53 -1.70 -50.69 17.45
N ASN A 54 -0.92 -50.42 16.40
CA ASN A 54 -0.78 -51.34 15.26
C ASN A 54 0.14 -52.54 15.60
N ALA A 55 0.34 -53.42 14.62
CA ALA A 55 1.22 -54.60 14.75
C ALA A 55 2.69 -54.25 15.01
N ASP A 56 3.12 -53.06 14.57
CA ASP A 56 4.48 -52.54 14.74
C ASP A 56 4.69 -51.82 16.07
N GLY A 57 3.62 -51.64 16.86
CA GLY A 57 3.63 -51.00 18.16
C GLY A 57 3.44 -49.49 18.13
N ASP A 58 3.22 -48.90 16.95
CA ASP A 58 2.93 -47.47 16.77
C ASP A 58 1.55 -47.13 17.33
N ARG A 59 1.40 -45.89 17.81
CA ARG A 59 0.12 -45.36 18.27
C ARG A 59 -0.82 -45.19 17.07
N VAL A 60 -2.01 -45.79 17.16
CA VAL A 60 -3.07 -45.64 16.17
C VAL A 60 -4.33 -45.17 16.85
N ASP A 61 -5.09 -44.28 16.20
CA ASP A 61 -6.39 -43.81 16.69
C ASP A 61 -7.56 -44.64 16.14
N GLU A 62 -8.78 -44.38 16.61
CA GLU A 62 -9.97 -45.14 16.18
C GLU A 62 -10.36 -44.85 14.72
N TRP A 63 -9.86 -43.75 14.15
CA TRP A 63 -10.02 -43.41 12.74
C TRP A 63 -9.10 -44.25 11.84
N GLY A 64 -8.01 -44.78 12.40
CA GLY A 64 -7.00 -45.57 11.72
C GLY A 64 -5.75 -44.78 11.32
N ASN A 65 -5.57 -43.57 11.85
CA ASN A 65 -4.37 -42.77 11.62
C ASN A 65 -3.23 -43.27 12.50
N VAL A 66 -2.00 -43.27 11.97
CA VAL A 66 -0.78 -43.58 12.73
C VAL A 66 -0.15 -42.29 13.20
N TRP A 67 0.07 -42.19 14.52
CA TRP A 67 0.58 -40.99 15.19
C TRP A 67 2.03 -41.14 15.59
N LYS A 68 2.79 -40.05 15.46
CA LYS A 68 4.17 -39.95 15.95
C LYS A 68 4.33 -38.73 16.86
N SER A 69 4.82 -38.96 18.07
CA SER A 69 5.17 -37.89 19.00
C SER A 69 6.61 -37.43 18.80
N MET A 70 6.82 -36.10 18.85
CA MET A 70 8.14 -35.49 18.89
C MET A 70 8.44 -35.07 20.33
N GLY A 71 9.22 -35.87 21.06
CA GLY A 71 9.53 -35.61 22.47
C GLY A 71 8.28 -35.64 23.36
N GLU A 72 8.03 -34.56 24.09
CA GLU A 72 6.95 -34.42 25.08
C GLU A 72 5.63 -33.88 24.49
N THR A 73 5.57 -33.67 23.17
CA THR A 73 4.39 -33.13 22.47
C THR A 73 3.28 -34.17 22.27
N PHE A 74 2.05 -33.71 21.98
CA PHE A 74 0.90 -34.56 21.61
C PHE A 74 1.16 -35.46 20.39
N GLY A 75 2.10 -35.06 19.53
CA GLY A 75 2.41 -35.71 18.26
C GLY A 75 1.49 -35.30 17.12
N GLU A 76 1.79 -35.79 15.93
CA GLU A 76 1.03 -35.54 14.71
C GLU A 76 0.74 -36.85 13.96
N PRO A 77 -0.36 -36.93 13.20
CA PRO A 77 -0.60 -38.04 12.29
C PRO A 77 0.43 -38.02 11.16
N ILE A 78 1.16 -39.13 11.02
CA ILE A 78 2.17 -39.33 9.95
C ILE A 78 1.66 -40.27 8.85
N CYS A 79 0.58 -41.01 9.12
CA CYS A 79 -0.13 -41.80 8.12
C CYS A 79 -1.63 -41.61 8.33
N PHE A 80 -2.30 -41.11 7.29
CA PHE A 80 -3.71 -40.75 7.32
C PHE A 80 -4.59 -41.93 6.89
N ALA A 81 -5.75 -42.08 7.52
CA ALA A 81 -6.68 -43.18 7.29
C ALA A 81 -7.36 -43.14 5.91
N TYR A 82 -7.38 -41.95 5.28
CA TYR A 82 -8.00 -41.67 3.99
C TYR A 82 -7.02 -40.99 3.03
N LYS A 83 -7.17 -41.27 1.72
CA LYS A 83 -6.44 -40.60 0.63
C LYS A 83 -7.46 -39.88 -0.25
N GLY A 84 -7.89 -38.70 0.20
CA GLY A 84 -8.95 -37.90 -0.43
C GLY A 84 -10.38 -38.45 -0.28
N LEU A 85 -11.36 -37.58 -0.51
CA LEU A 85 -12.80 -37.83 -0.29
C LEU A 85 -13.39 -39.02 -1.06
N LYS A 86 -12.84 -39.38 -2.25
CA LYS A 86 -13.33 -40.53 -3.03
C LYS A 86 -13.09 -41.89 -2.36
N THR A 87 -12.16 -41.98 -1.42
CA THR A 87 -11.91 -43.21 -0.64
C THR A 87 -12.85 -43.38 0.56
N TYR A 88 -13.66 -42.36 0.87
CA TYR A 88 -14.59 -42.33 2.00
C TYR A 88 -15.83 -43.22 1.85
N ALA A 89 -16.36 -43.38 0.63
CA ALA A 89 -17.66 -44.00 0.38
C ALA A 89 -17.81 -45.47 0.85
N HIS A 90 -16.74 -46.11 1.33
CA HIS A 90 -16.70 -47.54 1.63
C HIS A 90 -16.15 -47.91 3.02
N LYS A 91 -15.77 -46.96 3.89
CA LYS A 91 -15.32 -47.24 5.27
C LYS A 91 -16.31 -46.67 6.32
N PRO A 92 -16.74 -47.46 7.32
CA PRO A 92 -17.57 -46.97 8.40
C PRO A 92 -16.79 -46.03 9.35
N LEU A 93 -17.44 -44.97 9.81
CA LEU A 93 -16.93 -44.09 10.88
C LEU A 93 -16.84 -44.88 12.20
N PRO A 94 -15.97 -44.48 13.16
CA PRO A 94 -16.01 -45.04 14.51
C PRO A 94 -17.39 -44.88 15.14
N ASP A 95 -17.86 -45.90 15.85
CA ASP A 95 -19.16 -45.85 16.53
C ASP A 95 -19.04 -45.07 17.86
N PHE A 96 -19.13 -43.74 17.75
CA PHE A 96 -19.11 -42.85 18.91
C PHE A 96 -20.39 -42.91 19.74
N LEU A 97 -21.48 -43.49 19.22
CA LEU A 97 -22.76 -43.58 19.91
C LEU A 97 -22.92 -44.86 20.74
N ASN A 98 -21.92 -45.75 20.73
CA ASN A 98 -21.94 -46.97 21.52
C ASN A 98 -22.12 -46.63 23.02
N PRO A 99 -23.21 -47.08 23.68
CA PRO A 99 -23.51 -46.71 25.06
C PRO A 99 -22.44 -47.08 26.07
N LEU A 100 -21.62 -48.10 25.78
CA LEU A 100 -20.51 -48.53 26.65
C LEU A 100 -19.45 -47.44 26.79
N ARG A 101 -19.32 -46.54 25.81
CA ARG A 101 -18.31 -45.47 25.81
C ARG A 101 -18.58 -44.32 26.80
N TYR A 102 -19.80 -44.27 27.32
CA TYR A 102 -20.27 -43.21 28.21
C TYR A 102 -20.36 -43.65 29.67
N GLN A 103 -19.82 -44.83 30.01
CA GLN A 103 -19.91 -45.37 31.37
C GLN A 103 -19.13 -44.50 32.35
N SER A 104 -17.88 -44.15 32.03
CA SER A 104 -17.06 -43.28 32.87
C SER A 104 -17.69 -41.90 33.06
N MET A 105 -18.30 -41.34 32.01
CA MET A 105 -19.00 -40.04 32.09
C MET A 105 -20.19 -40.09 33.05
N ARG A 106 -21.05 -41.12 32.95
CA ARG A 106 -22.21 -41.27 33.85
C ARG A 106 -21.77 -41.46 35.30
N GLN A 107 -20.77 -42.30 35.53
CA GLN A 107 -20.21 -42.49 36.86
C GLN A 107 -19.66 -41.17 37.43
N THR A 108 -18.91 -40.41 36.63
CA THR A 108 -18.37 -39.11 37.03
C THR A 108 -19.48 -38.12 37.38
N ALA A 109 -20.56 -38.10 36.60
CA ALA A 109 -21.71 -37.22 36.87
C ALA A 109 -22.45 -37.59 38.16
N GLU A 110 -22.63 -38.89 38.43
CA GLU A 110 -23.20 -39.39 39.68
C GLU A 110 -22.32 -39.05 40.89
N GLU A 111 -21.01 -39.22 40.77
CA GLU A 111 -20.03 -38.94 41.85
C GLU A 111 -19.86 -37.43 42.11
N ASN A 112 -19.96 -36.58 41.09
CA ASN A 112 -19.82 -35.13 41.22
C ASN A 112 -20.94 -34.49 42.05
N ASN A 113 -22.14 -35.09 42.07
CA ASN A 113 -23.31 -34.63 42.84
C ASN A 113 -23.62 -33.11 42.67
N GLY A 114 -23.26 -32.52 41.51
CA GLY A 114 -23.47 -31.10 41.19
C GLY A 114 -22.48 -30.10 41.81
N GLU A 115 -21.35 -30.56 42.38
CA GLU A 115 -20.35 -29.69 43.02
C GLU A 115 -19.49 -28.91 42.02
N LYS A 116 -18.90 -29.59 41.02
CA LYS A 116 -18.07 -28.99 39.97
C LYS A 116 -18.78 -28.95 38.62
N TYR A 117 -18.33 -28.08 37.73
CA TYR A 117 -18.85 -27.98 36.36
C TYR A 117 -18.33 -29.15 35.51
N LEU A 118 -19.23 -29.94 34.90
CA LEU A 118 -18.84 -31.08 34.07
C LEU A 118 -18.68 -30.67 32.61
N LEU A 119 -17.46 -30.66 32.09
CA LEU A 119 -17.15 -30.29 30.71
C LEU A 119 -16.82 -31.55 29.88
N GLY A 120 -17.70 -31.91 28.95
CA GLY A 120 -17.50 -33.03 28.03
C GLY A 120 -16.65 -32.62 26.82
N MET A 121 -15.54 -33.30 26.57
CA MET A 121 -14.75 -33.08 25.35
C MET A 121 -15.30 -33.91 24.21
N LEU A 122 -15.66 -33.26 23.09
CA LEU A 122 -16.06 -33.96 21.88
C LEU A 122 -14.89 -34.79 21.34
N PRO A 123 -15.14 -36.02 20.85
CA PRO A 123 -14.09 -36.88 20.33
C PRO A 123 -13.53 -36.39 18.98
N HIS A 124 -14.23 -35.47 18.30
CA HIS A 124 -13.78 -34.80 17.10
C HIS A 124 -14.52 -33.47 16.88
N GLY A 125 -13.85 -32.51 16.22
CA GLY A 125 -14.43 -31.31 15.61
C GLY A 125 -14.57 -31.49 14.10
N ILE A 126 -15.22 -30.56 13.40
CA ILE A 126 -15.44 -30.67 11.96
C ILE A 126 -14.19 -30.28 11.16
N PHE A 127 -13.53 -29.18 11.51
CA PHE A 127 -12.35 -28.68 10.79
C PHE A 127 -11.11 -29.51 11.16
N GLN A 128 -10.83 -29.65 12.46
CA GLN A 128 -9.63 -30.33 12.95
C GLN A 128 -9.55 -31.80 12.51
N VAL A 129 -10.67 -32.55 12.59
CA VAL A 129 -10.65 -33.97 12.22
C VAL A 129 -10.34 -34.16 10.74
N MET A 130 -10.71 -33.23 9.87
CA MET A 130 -10.42 -33.36 8.45
C MET A 130 -8.93 -33.24 8.15
N ILE A 131 -8.20 -32.39 8.89
CA ILE A 131 -6.74 -32.35 8.85
C ILE A 131 -6.17 -33.71 9.28
N GLU A 132 -6.71 -34.29 10.36
CA GLU A 132 -6.26 -35.60 10.87
C GLU A 132 -6.60 -36.77 9.94
N LEU A 133 -7.68 -36.66 9.16
CA LEU A 133 -8.15 -37.72 8.27
C LEU A 133 -7.48 -37.73 6.90
N PHE A 134 -7.17 -36.55 6.36
CA PHE A 134 -6.65 -36.37 4.99
C PHE A 134 -5.19 -35.90 4.96
N GLY A 135 -4.72 -35.26 6.03
CA GLY A 135 -3.52 -34.45 6.01
C GLY A 135 -3.80 -33.02 5.54
N PHE A 136 -2.94 -32.09 5.96
CA PHE A 136 -3.14 -30.66 5.73
C PHE A 136 -3.30 -30.31 4.24
N GLU A 137 -2.39 -30.76 3.38
CA GLU A 137 -2.40 -30.45 1.95
C GLU A 137 -3.67 -30.96 1.26
N ASP A 138 -4.01 -32.23 1.45
CA ASP A 138 -5.20 -32.84 0.85
C ASP A 138 -6.48 -32.17 1.36
N PHE A 139 -6.57 -31.85 2.66
CA PHE A 139 -7.71 -31.12 3.22
C PHE A 139 -7.84 -29.71 2.63
N MET A 140 -6.73 -28.98 2.49
CA MET A 140 -6.73 -27.65 1.87
C MET A 140 -7.18 -27.69 0.41
N LEU A 141 -6.87 -28.76 -0.33
CA LEU A 141 -7.40 -28.97 -1.68
C LEU A 141 -8.91 -29.26 -1.68
N GLN A 142 -9.42 -30.06 -0.74
CA GLN A 142 -10.86 -30.35 -0.66
C GLN A 142 -11.66 -29.10 -0.28
N ILE A 143 -11.17 -28.31 0.67
CA ILE A 143 -11.87 -27.11 1.14
C ILE A 143 -11.85 -26.00 0.08
N ALA A 144 -10.74 -25.84 -0.64
CA ALA A 144 -10.65 -24.92 -1.77
C ALA A 144 -11.56 -25.33 -2.94
N GLY A 145 -11.71 -26.64 -3.18
CA GLY A 145 -12.63 -27.17 -4.17
C GLY A 145 -14.11 -27.07 -3.77
N ASN A 146 -14.40 -27.04 -2.46
CA ASN A 146 -15.74 -26.95 -1.85
C ASN A 146 -16.83 -27.77 -2.58
N THR A 147 -16.53 -29.03 -2.93
CA THR A 147 -17.44 -29.82 -3.76
C THR A 147 -18.65 -30.31 -2.96
N ASP A 148 -19.73 -30.71 -3.65
CA ASP A 148 -20.92 -31.29 -3.02
C ASP A 148 -20.58 -32.50 -2.12
N GLU A 149 -19.57 -33.30 -2.51
CA GLU A 149 -19.10 -34.42 -1.69
C GLU A 149 -18.42 -33.96 -0.39
N PHE A 150 -17.64 -32.88 -0.44
CA PHE A 150 -17.03 -32.30 0.75
C PHE A 150 -18.11 -31.75 1.69
N GLN A 151 -19.07 -31.00 1.17
CA GLN A 151 -20.18 -30.45 1.97
C GLN A 151 -21.05 -31.56 2.58
N ALA A 152 -21.32 -32.63 1.83
CA ALA A 152 -22.05 -33.79 2.34
C ALA A 152 -21.29 -34.49 3.48
N PHE A 153 -19.96 -34.61 3.36
CA PHE A 153 -19.13 -35.18 4.41
C PHE A 153 -19.07 -34.30 5.67
N ALA A 154 -18.86 -32.99 5.50
CA ALA A 154 -18.89 -32.01 6.59
C ALA A 154 -20.24 -32.01 7.34
N SER A 155 -21.35 -32.07 6.60
CA SER A 155 -22.70 -32.16 7.17
C SER A 155 -22.93 -33.49 7.92
N LYS A 156 -22.32 -34.59 7.48
CA LYS A 156 -22.36 -35.87 8.18
C LYS A 156 -21.59 -35.84 9.50
N LEU A 157 -20.40 -35.24 9.52
CA LEU A 157 -19.64 -35.03 10.77
C LEU A 157 -20.40 -34.14 11.75
N CYS A 158 -21.00 -33.04 11.26
CA CYS A 158 -21.91 -32.20 12.05
C CYS A 158 -23.06 -33.01 12.68
N GLY A 159 -23.68 -33.91 11.91
CA GLY A 159 -24.73 -34.79 12.40
C GLY A 159 -24.26 -35.76 13.49
N ASP A 160 -23.05 -36.30 13.37
CA ASP A 160 -22.43 -37.16 14.38
C ASP A 160 -22.15 -36.39 15.68
N CYS A 161 -21.55 -35.20 15.58
CA CYS A 161 -21.33 -34.33 16.74
C CYS A 161 -22.64 -34.00 17.47
N ILE A 162 -23.72 -33.67 16.75
CA ILE A 162 -25.04 -33.41 17.35
C ILE A 162 -25.55 -34.64 18.12
N ALA A 163 -25.38 -35.85 17.59
CA ALA A 163 -25.80 -37.08 18.26
C ALA A 163 -24.97 -37.34 19.53
N ILE A 164 -23.67 -37.08 19.49
CA ILE A 164 -22.76 -37.19 20.63
C ILE A 164 -23.12 -36.17 21.71
N ILE A 165 -23.38 -34.91 21.34
CA ILE A 165 -23.81 -33.83 22.26
C ILE A 165 -25.05 -34.25 23.05
N ARG A 166 -26.05 -34.81 22.36
CA ARG A 166 -27.27 -35.32 23.01
C ARG A 166 -26.97 -36.45 24.01
N LYS A 167 -26.05 -37.36 23.68
CA LYS A 167 -25.61 -38.43 24.59
C LYS A 167 -24.84 -37.89 25.80
N MET A 168 -24.00 -36.88 25.61
CA MET A 168 -23.31 -36.21 26.71
C MET A 168 -24.30 -35.50 27.65
N ALA A 169 -25.34 -34.85 27.10
CA ALA A 169 -26.43 -34.29 27.88
C ALA A 169 -27.17 -35.35 28.71
N GLU A 170 -27.51 -36.50 28.11
CA GLU A 170 -28.12 -37.64 28.83
C GLU A 170 -27.24 -38.15 29.99
N CYS A 171 -25.92 -37.98 29.90
CA CYS A 171 -24.98 -38.37 30.96
C CYS A 171 -24.82 -37.30 32.05
N GLY A 172 -25.51 -36.16 31.94
CA GLY A 172 -25.50 -35.10 32.94
C GLY A 172 -24.35 -34.10 32.82
N MET A 173 -23.73 -33.97 31.64
CA MET A 173 -22.73 -32.91 31.39
C MET A 173 -23.37 -31.52 31.50
N ASP A 174 -22.57 -30.52 31.85
CA ASP A 174 -22.99 -29.12 31.93
C ASP A 174 -22.68 -28.34 30.64
N GLY A 175 -21.58 -28.68 29.99
CA GLY A 175 -21.19 -28.10 28.71
C GLY A 175 -20.39 -29.07 27.87
N VAL A 176 -20.17 -28.69 26.62
CA VAL A 176 -19.35 -29.43 25.66
C VAL A 176 -18.27 -28.52 25.10
N ILE A 177 -17.08 -29.10 24.86
CA ILE A 177 -15.98 -28.39 24.19
C ILE A 177 -15.58 -29.08 22.89
N LEU A 178 -15.44 -28.29 21.84
CA LEU A 178 -14.86 -28.65 20.56
C LEU A 178 -13.45 -28.08 20.42
N ILE A 179 -12.60 -28.78 19.67
CA ILE A 179 -11.25 -28.36 19.32
C ILE A 179 -11.22 -28.11 17.81
N GLU A 180 -10.98 -26.86 17.40
CA GLU A 180 -10.99 -26.42 16.00
C GLU A 180 -9.82 -25.45 15.77
N ASP A 181 -8.60 -25.96 15.62
CA ASP A 181 -7.42 -25.12 15.37
C ASP A 181 -7.45 -24.60 13.93
N MET A 182 -7.97 -23.38 13.77
CA MET A 182 -8.28 -22.75 12.49
C MET A 182 -7.39 -21.53 12.19
N GLY A 183 -6.62 -21.08 13.16
CA GLY A 183 -5.72 -19.92 13.07
C GLY A 183 -4.26 -20.30 12.88
N LEU A 184 -3.53 -19.47 12.12
CA LEU A 184 -2.08 -19.37 12.11
C LEU A 184 -1.64 -18.27 13.09
N GLN A 185 -0.37 -17.86 13.09
CA GLN A 185 0.10 -16.85 14.05
C GLN A 185 -0.50 -15.45 13.86
N ASP A 186 -0.77 -15.07 12.62
CA ASP A 186 -1.16 -13.71 12.22
C ASP A 186 -2.41 -13.65 11.33
N ARG A 187 -2.97 -14.80 10.94
CA ARG A 187 -4.14 -14.92 10.06
C ARG A 187 -4.86 -16.26 10.20
N MET A 188 -6.04 -16.38 9.59
CA MET A 188 -6.77 -17.64 9.43
C MET A 188 -6.07 -18.61 8.47
N MET A 189 -6.25 -19.93 8.65
CA MET A 189 -5.81 -20.96 7.69
C MET A 189 -6.59 -20.93 6.36
N ILE A 190 -7.85 -20.48 6.40
CA ILE A 190 -8.71 -20.29 5.23
C ILE A 190 -9.34 -18.90 5.27
N SER A 191 -9.80 -18.38 4.12
CA SER A 191 -10.38 -17.03 4.10
C SER A 191 -11.64 -16.96 5.00
N PRO A 192 -11.88 -15.83 5.70
CA PRO A 192 -13.07 -15.65 6.54
C PRO A 192 -14.38 -15.88 5.77
N GLN A 193 -14.41 -15.53 4.48
CA GLN A 193 -15.54 -15.77 3.60
C GLN A 193 -15.78 -17.27 3.36
N MET A 194 -14.72 -18.03 3.06
CA MET A 194 -14.84 -19.48 2.88
C MET A 194 -15.26 -20.17 4.19
N TRP A 195 -14.73 -19.70 5.32
CA TRP A 195 -15.15 -20.19 6.62
C TRP A 195 -16.63 -19.92 6.87
N ARG A 196 -17.10 -18.71 6.54
CA ARG A 196 -18.51 -18.32 6.65
C ARG A 196 -19.41 -19.26 5.86
N ASP A 197 -19.10 -19.49 4.59
CA ASP A 197 -19.98 -20.23 3.69
C ASP A 197 -20.08 -21.71 4.07
N ILE A 198 -18.99 -22.29 4.57
CA ILE A 198 -18.92 -23.72 4.91
C ILE A 198 -19.38 -23.98 6.35
N TYR A 199 -18.86 -23.23 7.31
CA TYR A 199 -18.94 -23.62 8.73
C TYR A 199 -20.03 -22.90 9.52
N VAL A 200 -20.44 -21.67 9.16
CA VAL A 200 -21.54 -21.00 9.86
C VAL A 200 -22.82 -21.85 9.86
N PRO A 201 -23.26 -22.46 8.73
CA PRO A 201 -24.43 -23.34 8.74
C PRO A 201 -24.27 -24.58 9.64
N LEU A 202 -23.05 -25.13 9.73
CA LEU A 202 -22.77 -26.34 10.49
C LEU A 202 -22.69 -26.07 11.99
N TYR A 203 -21.92 -25.05 12.39
CA TYR A 203 -21.77 -24.67 13.79
C TYR A 203 -23.04 -24.11 14.38
N THR A 204 -23.82 -23.31 13.63
CA THR A 204 -25.13 -22.82 14.09
C THR A 204 -26.06 -23.99 14.44
N ARG A 205 -26.12 -25.03 13.60
CA ARG A 205 -26.93 -26.24 13.87
C ARG A 205 -26.42 -27.00 15.09
N MET A 206 -25.11 -27.15 15.21
CA MET A 206 -24.48 -27.91 16.30
C MET A 206 -24.64 -27.23 17.65
N PHE A 207 -24.41 -25.92 17.70
CA PHE A 207 -24.50 -25.12 18.93
C PHE A 207 -25.95 -24.99 19.40
N ALA A 208 -26.88 -24.75 18.47
CA ALA A 208 -28.31 -24.78 18.77
C ALA A 208 -28.73 -26.13 19.40
N ALA A 209 -28.24 -27.27 18.90
CA ALA A 209 -28.56 -28.58 19.47
C ALA A 209 -28.00 -28.78 20.89
N ALA A 210 -26.84 -28.18 21.21
CA ALA A 210 -26.30 -28.18 22.57
C ALA A 210 -27.16 -27.35 23.52
N HIS A 211 -27.53 -26.13 23.10
CA HIS A 211 -28.41 -25.24 23.88
C HIS A 211 -29.80 -25.83 24.09
N GLU A 212 -30.38 -26.50 23.09
CA GLU A 212 -31.64 -27.25 23.21
C GLU A 212 -31.57 -28.34 24.30
N CYS A 213 -30.38 -28.89 24.55
CA CYS A 213 -30.13 -29.87 25.61
C CYS A 213 -29.73 -29.22 26.95
N GLY A 214 -29.68 -27.89 27.04
CA GLY A 214 -29.27 -27.15 28.23
C GLY A 214 -27.76 -27.16 28.49
N LEU A 215 -26.95 -27.46 27.47
CA LEU A 215 -25.49 -27.47 27.55
C LEU A 215 -24.92 -26.13 27.08
N GLU A 216 -23.91 -25.60 27.78
CA GLU A 216 -23.11 -24.48 27.26
C GLU A 216 -22.01 -24.97 26.29
N VAL A 217 -21.72 -24.16 25.27
CA VAL A 217 -20.78 -24.48 24.19
C VAL A 217 -19.46 -23.76 24.38
N PHE A 218 -18.40 -24.55 24.48
CA PHE A 218 -17.02 -24.11 24.52
C PHE A 218 -16.34 -24.44 23.19
N SER A 219 -15.50 -23.55 22.69
CA SER A 219 -14.62 -23.85 21.56
C SER A 219 -13.19 -23.46 21.87
N HIS A 220 -12.25 -24.36 21.59
CA HIS A 220 -10.83 -24.08 21.60
C HIS A 220 -10.32 -23.90 20.18
N THR A 221 -9.47 -22.90 19.99
CA THR A 221 -8.73 -22.70 18.75
C THR A 221 -7.39 -22.01 19.05
N CYS A 222 -6.32 -22.56 18.49
CA CYS A 222 -5.01 -21.92 18.46
C CYS A 222 -4.89 -20.92 17.30
N GLY A 223 -3.99 -19.95 17.47
CA GLY A 223 -3.71 -18.93 16.46
C GLY A 223 -4.74 -17.80 16.38
N TYR A 224 -4.57 -16.98 15.36
CA TYR A 224 -5.35 -15.79 15.06
C TYR A 224 -6.70 -16.17 14.44
N ILE A 225 -7.79 -15.83 15.13
CA ILE A 225 -9.17 -16.08 14.66
C ILE A 225 -10.08 -14.86 14.73
N LEU A 226 -9.49 -13.67 14.90
CA LEU A 226 -10.23 -12.43 15.14
C LEU A 226 -11.21 -12.09 14.00
N ASP A 227 -10.88 -12.47 12.77
CA ASP A 227 -11.70 -12.25 11.58
C ASP A 227 -13.01 -13.04 11.57
N ILE A 228 -13.05 -14.18 12.25
CA ILE A 228 -14.25 -15.03 12.29
C ILE A 228 -14.96 -15.01 13.65
N LEU A 229 -14.34 -14.47 14.70
CA LEU A 229 -14.87 -14.58 16.06
C LEU A 229 -16.26 -13.94 16.22
N ASP A 230 -16.55 -12.85 15.50
CA ASP A 230 -17.91 -12.26 15.46
C ASP A 230 -18.95 -13.23 14.88
N LEU A 231 -18.62 -13.91 13.78
CA LEU A 231 -19.49 -14.92 13.17
C LEU A 231 -19.61 -16.15 14.05
N TYR A 232 -18.54 -16.49 14.77
CA TYR A 232 -18.52 -17.67 15.63
C TYR A 232 -19.39 -17.46 16.88
N VAL A 233 -19.35 -16.27 17.48
CA VAL A 233 -20.28 -15.83 18.53
C VAL A 233 -21.72 -15.80 18.00
N GLN A 234 -21.94 -15.31 16.77
CA GLN A 234 -23.27 -15.33 16.14
C GLN A 234 -23.84 -16.73 15.93
N CYS A 235 -23.00 -17.76 15.76
CA CYS A 235 -23.45 -19.16 15.69
C CYS A 235 -23.99 -19.69 17.03
N GLY A 236 -23.79 -18.97 18.13
CA GLY A 236 -24.19 -19.39 19.49
C GLY A 236 -23.05 -19.90 20.36
N LEU A 237 -21.82 -19.40 20.17
CA LEU A 237 -20.71 -19.76 21.05
C LEU A 237 -20.82 -19.06 22.42
N ASP A 238 -20.78 -19.81 23.52
CA ASP A 238 -20.83 -19.24 24.88
C ASP A 238 -19.44 -18.91 25.43
N VAL A 239 -18.47 -19.79 25.16
CA VAL A 239 -17.10 -19.69 25.70
C VAL A 239 -16.06 -19.91 24.60
N ILE A 240 -15.15 -18.94 24.45
CA ILE A 240 -13.96 -19.09 23.59
C ILE A 240 -12.73 -19.36 24.48
N GLN A 241 -12.02 -20.43 24.17
CA GLN A 241 -10.82 -20.85 24.87
C GLN A 241 -9.59 -20.56 23.99
N LEU A 242 -8.82 -19.54 24.35
CA LEU A 242 -7.62 -19.11 23.63
C LEU A 242 -6.40 -19.33 24.50
N ASP A 243 -5.39 -20.02 23.97
CA ASP A 243 -4.08 -20.18 24.63
C ASP A 243 -3.06 -19.11 24.21
N GLN A 244 -3.31 -18.42 23.08
CA GLN A 244 -2.41 -17.46 22.43
C GLN A 244 -3.11 -16.11 22.20
N GLN A 245 -3.82 -15.59 23.20
CA GLN A 245 -4.63 -14.38 23.03
C GLN A 245 -3.82 -13.11 22.71
N ASP A 246 -2.51 -13.07 22.95
CA ASP A 246 -1.70 -11.87 22.69
C ASP A 246 -1.52 -11.60 21.18
N ASN A 247 -1.57 -12.62 20.32
CA ASN A 247 -1.48 -12.45 18.86
C ASN A 247 -2.68 -11.74 18.23
N MET A 248 -3.79 -11.63 18.97
CA MET A 248 -5.01 -10.91 18.58
C MET A 248 -5.17 -9.57 19.30
N GLY A 249 -4.36 -9.31 20.33
CA GLY A 249 -4.44 -8.13 21.19
C GLY A 249 -5.57 -8.19 22.23
N LEU A 250 -5.22 -8.02 23.51
CA LEU A 250 -6.19 -8.05 24.62
C LEU A 250 -7.17 -6.87 24.57
N GLU A 251 -6.72 -5.70 24.13
CA GLU A 251 -7.51 -4.49 23.96
C GLU A 251 -8.54 -4.68 22.84
N THR A 252 -8.13 -5.23 21.70
CA THR A 252 -9.04 -5.54 20.57
C THR A 252 -10.06 -6.61 20.95
N LEU A 253 -9.64 -7.67 21.64
CA LEU A 253 -10.56 -8.69 22.18
C LEU A 253 -11.55 -8.08 23.18
N SER A 254 -11.07 -7.17 24.03
CA SER A 254 -11.91 -6.43 24.98
C SER A 254 -12.95 -5.56 24.27
N GLU A 255 -12.52 -4.68 23.37
CA GLU A 255 -13.40 -3.75 22.66
C GLU A 255 -14.49 -4.47 21.85
N ARG A 256 -14.12 -5.57 21.18
CA ARG A 256 -15.06 -6.27 20.29
C ARG A 256 -15.94 -7.28 21.01
N PHE A 257 -15.43 -7.99 22.03
CA PHE A 257 -16.08 -9.20 22.55
C PHE A 257 -16.31 -9.24 24.06
N ARG A 258 -15.77 -8.29 24.84
CA ARG A 258 -16.05 -8.19 26.29
C ARG A 258 -17.55 -8.05 26.52
N GLY A 259 -18.12 -8.96 27.29
CA GLY A 259 -19.56 -8.96 27.57
C GLY A 259 -20.42 -9.65 26.52
N LYS A 260 -19.82 -10.22 25.45
CA LYS A 260 -20.53 -10.98 24.40
C LYS A 260 -20.25 -12.48 24.45
N VAL A 261 -19.04 -12.86 24.85
CA VAL A 261 -18.59 -14.25 25.02
C VAL A 261 -17.77 -14.36 26.29
N CYS A 262 -17.74 -15.53 26.93
CA CYS A 262 -16.87 -15.77 28.07
C CYS A 262 -15.49 -16.23 27.58
N PHE A 263 -14.43 -15.60 28.07
CA PHE A 263 -13.06 -15.99 27.74
C PHE A 263 -12.54 -17.05 28.72
N PHE A 264 -11.93 -18.11 28.22
CA PHE A 264 -11.27 -19.14 29.01
C PHE A 264 -9.79 -19.24 28.64
N CYS A 265 -8.93 -18.53 29.34
CA CYS A 265 -7.54 -18.31 28.90
C CYS A 265 -6.52 -18.63 30.01
N PRO A 266 -5.36 -19.22 29.66
CA PRO A 266 -4.16 -19.11 30.47
C PRO A 266 -3.52 -17.73 30.27
N LEU A 267 -2.42 -17.45 30.97
CA LEU A 267 -1.48 -16.45 30.45
C LEU A 267 -0.92 -16.95 29.11
N ASP A 268 -0.64 -16.03 28.18
CA ASP A 268 -0.27 -16.37 26.81
C ASP A 268 0.96 -17.29 26.79
N ILE A 269 0.81 -18.45 26.15
CA ILE A 269 1.79 -19.52 26.23
C ILE A 269 3.07 -19.26 25.44
N GLN A 270 3.13 -18.21 24.61
CA GLN A 270 4.32 -17.84 23.84
C GLN A 270 5.05 -16.65 24.47
N THR A 271 4.31 -15.68 25.01
CA THR A 271 4.91 -14.41 25.46
C THR A 271 5.18 -14.35 26.96
N THR A 272 4.46 -15.13 27.79
CA THR A 272 4.45 -14.92 29.25
C THR A 272 5.24 -15.93 30.07
N VAL A 273 5.72 -17.03 29.47
CA VAL A 273 6.36 -18.15 30.19
C VAL A 273 7.59 -17.72 31.01
N ASN A 274 8.28 -16.66 30.57
CA ASN A 274 9.48 -16.13 31.23
C ASN A 274 9.22 -14.90 32.13
N PHE A 275 7.97 -14.56 32.42
CA PHE A 275 7.63 -13.39 33.23
C PHE A 275 8.07 -13.54 34.69
N SER A 276 8.51 -12.43 35.27
CA SER A 276 8.71 -12.30 36.71
C SER A 276 7.38 -12.33 37.47
N ARG A 277 7.42 -12.55 38.78
CA ARG A 277 6.21 -12.51 39.64
C ARG A 277 5.40 -11.22 39.45
N LYS A 278 6.07 -10.06 39.35
CA LYS A 278 5.38 -8.78 39.17
C LYS A 278 4.64 -8.74 37.83
N GLU A 279 5.31 -9.14 36.75
CA GLU A 279 4.74 -9.15 35.40
C GLU A 279 3.58 -10.14 35.27
N ILE A 280 3.67 -11.31 35.92
CA ILE A 280 2.56 -12.27 36.02
C ILE A 280 1.34 -11.62 36.69
N PHE A 281 1.51 -10.95 37.83
CA PHE A 281 0.41 -10.29 38.55
C PHE A 281 -0.19 -9.15 37.74
N ASP A 282 0.64 -8.31 37.13
CA ASP A 282 0.20 -7.20 36.29
C ASP A 282 -0.60 -7.73 35.09
N ARG A 283 -0.12 -8.79 34.43
CA ARG A 283 -0.80 -9.41 33.29
C ARG A 283 -2.11 -10.09 33.69
N CYS A 284 -2.15 -10.83 34.80
CA CYS A 284 -3.40 -11.37 35.34
C CYS A 284 -4.42 -10.24 35.61
N GLY A 285 -3.98 -9.14 36.20
CA GLY A 285 -4.82 -7.96 36.44
C GLY A 285 -5.32 -7.28 35.16
N GLN A 286 -4.47 -7.20 34.12
CA GLN A 286 -4.83 -6.65 32.82
C GLN A 286 -5.89 -7.53 32.12
N MET A 287 -5.65 -8.85 32.04
CA MET A 287 -6.61 -9.79 31.41
C MET A 287 -7.97 -9.77 32.11
N VAL A 288 -7.99 -9.78 33.44
CA VAL A 288 -9.25 -9.73 34.21
C VAL A 288 -9.98 -8.39 33.99
N ARG A 289 -9.26 -7.28 33.82
CA ARG A 289 -9.84 -5.95 33.58
C ARG A 289 -10.43 -5.82 32.16
N LEU A 290 -9.69 -6.31 31.17
CA LEU A 290 -10.01 -6.17 29.75
C LEU A 290 -11.01 -7.23 29.28
N LEU A 291 -10.80 -8.49 29.62
CA LEU A 291 -11.60 -9.59 29.05
C LEU A 291 -12.86 -9.89 29.86
N SER A 292 -13.08 -9.26 31.01
CA SER A 292 -14.30 -9.49 31.78
C SER A 292 -14.96 -8.24 32.34
N THR A 293 -16.24 -8.39 32.62
CA THR A 293 -17.14 -7.40 33.21
C THR A 293 -17.32 -7.68 34.70
N GLU A 294 -17.89 -6.72 35.45
CA GLU A 294 -18.32 -6.93 36.83
C GLU A 294 -19.29 -8.10 36.97
N LYS A 295 -20.05 -8.36 35.89
CA LYS A 295 -21.02 -9.43 35.81
C LYS A 295 -20.44 -10.79 35.45
N GLY A 296 -19.18 -10.91 35.01
CA GLY A 296 -18.61 -12.18 34.54
C GLY A 296 -17.90 -12.06 33.19
N GLY A 297 -17.69 -13.18 32.51
CA GLY A 297 -17.08 -13.23 31.17
C GLY A 297 -15.61 -13.64 31.09
N PHE A 298 -14.97 -14.05 32.19
CA PHE A 298 -13.60 -14.56 32.16
C PHE A 298 -13.38 -15.68 33.16
N MET A 299 -12.62 -16.68 32.73
CA MET A 299 -12.22 -17.86 33.49
C MET A 299 -10.72 -18.10 33.25
N ALA A 300 -9.98 -18.35 34.33
CA ALA A 300 -8.54 -18.59 34.25
C ALA A 300 -8.24 -20.08 34.04
N LYS A 301 -7.18 -20.41 33.31
CA LYS A 301 -6.65 -21.78 33.26
C LYS A 301 -5.13 -21.82 33.20
N THR A 302 -4.61 -23.04 33.13
CA THR A 302 -3.23 -23.32 32.76
C THR A 302 -3.21 -24.17 31.49
N TYR A 303 -2.13 -24.07 30.72
CA TYR A 303 -1.89 -24.94 29.57
C TYR A 303 -1.77 -26.42 29.99
N PRO A 304 -2.42 -27.38 29.29
CA PRO A 304 -2.52 -28.78 29.72
C PRO A 304 -1.23 -29.61 29.55
N GLN A 305 -0.16 -29.08 28.93
CA GLN A 305 1.18 -29.69 28.90
C GLN A 305 2.25 -28.73 29.44
N PRO A 306 2.29 -28.49 30.76
CA PRO A 306 3.22 -27.49 31.30
C PRO A 306 4.69 -27.91 31.18
N ASP A 307 4.99 -29.22 31.12
CA ASP A 307 6.36 -29.72 30.89
C ASP A 307 6.89 -29.33 29.50
N ALA A 308 6.03 -29.42 28.47
CA ALA A 308 6.36 -29.04 27.09
C ALA A 308 6.65 -27.54 26.95
N LEU A 309 6.15 -26.71 27.88
CA LEU A 309 6.44 -25.27 27.97
C LEU A 309 7.47 -24.93 29.06
N HIS A 310 8.01 -25.93 29.76
CA HIS A 310 8.93 -25.75 30.89
C HIS A 310 8.37 -24.85 32.01
N ILE A 311 7.05 -24.90 32.24
CA ILE A 311 6.37 -24.15 33.29
C ILE A 311 6.80 -24.66 34.67
N THR A 312 7.29 -23.76 35.52
CA THR A 312 7.81 -24.10 36.86
C THR A 312 6.73 -24.07 37.95
N HIS A 313 7.03 -24.68 39.10
CA HIS A 313 6.20 -24.57 40.31
C HIS A 313 5.95 -23.12 40.74
N GLU A 314 7.01 -22.30 40.67
CA GLU A 314 6.96 -20.90 41.03
C GLU A 314 6.08 -20.11 40.08
N TYR A 315 6.18 -20.37 38.77
CA TYR A 315 5.30 -19.76 37.78
C TYR A 315 3.83 -20.08 38.06
N MET A 316 3.51 -21.36 38.30
CA MET A 316 2.15 -21.81 38.63
C MET A 316 1.60 -21.18 39.90
N GLN A 317 2.42 -21.10 40.95
CA GLN A 317 2.06 -20.42 42.19
C GLN A 317 1.78 -18.93 41.94
N ASN A 318 2.64 -18.25 41.18
CA ASN A 318 2.47 -16.84 40.87
C ASN A 318 1.23 -16.56 40.00
N LEU A 319 0.94 -17.44 39.02
CA LEU A 319 -0.24 -17.33 38.15
C LEU A 319 -1.53 -17.50 38.95
N ALA A 320 -1.60 -18.55 39.79
CA ALA A 320 -2.75 -18.79 40.65
C ALA A 320 -2.97 -17.64 41.66
N ASP A 321 -1.90 -17.18 42.32
CA ASP A 321 -1.95 -16.06 43.25
C ASP A 321 -2.37 -14.75 42.54
N GLY A 322 -1.86 -14.51 41.32
CA GLY A 322 -2.13 -13.31 40.53
C GLY A 322 -3.58 -13.20 40.08
N PHE A 323 -4.14 -14.29 39.54
CA PHE A 323 -5.56 -14.35 39.18
C PHE A 323 -6.47 -14.31 40.42
N ALA A 324 -6.08 -14.93 41.53
CA ALA A 324 -6.82 -14.80 42.78
C ALA A 324 -6.86 -13.35 43.27
N MET A 325 -5.73 -12.65 43.28
CA MET A 325 -5.65 -11.23 43.66
C MET A 325 -6.49 -10.35 42.72
N ALA A 326 -6.38 -10.56 41.41
CA ALA A 326 -7.19 -9.83 40.42
C ALA A 326 -8.69 -10.12 40.60
N SER A 327 -9.06 -11.31 41.04
CA SER A 327 -10.45 -11.66 41.39
C SER A 327 -10.95 -10.94 42.64
N PHE A 328 -10.11 -10.73 43.67
CA PHE A 328 -10.51 -10.03 44.90
C PHE A 328 -10.68 -8.52 44.69
N CYS A 329 -9.88 -7.91 43.82
CA CYS A 329 -10.01 -6.49 43.46
C CYS A 329 -11.34 -6.15 42.73
N ARG A 330 -12.18 -7.14 42.43
CA ARG A 330 -13.55 -6.97 41.92
C ARG A 330 -14.62 -6.74 43.00
N CYS A 331 -14.29 -6.95 44.27
CA CYS A 331 -15.23 -6.80 45.39
C CYS A 331 -14.87 -5.57 46.25
N THR A 332 -15.62 -4.47 46.11
CA THR A 332 -15.74 -3.44 47.16
C THR A 332 -16.63 -4.01 48.29
N ALA A 333 -16.38 -4.00 49.62
CA ALA A 333 -15.44 -3.44 50.61
C ALA A 333 -15.54 -4.34 51.92
N PRO A 334 -14.87 -4.18 53.11
CA PRO A 334 -14.17 -3.03 53.72
C PRO A 334 -12.72 -3.32 54.23
N ILE A 335 -11.94 -2.27 54.51
CA ILE A 335 -10.58 -2.33 55.12
C ILE A 335 -10.70 -2.08 56.64
N PRO A 336 -9.95 -2.82 57.49
CA PRO A 336 -10.00 -2.76 58.95
C PRO A 336 -9.47 -1.47 59.58
N GLU A 337 -9.90 -1.25 60.82
CA GLU A 337 -9.62 -0.12 61.72
C GLU A 337 -8.11 0.19 61.86
N ASP A 338 -7.82 1.48 62.02
CA ASP A 338 -6.52 2.13 62.25
C ASP A 338 -5.61 2.34 61.03
N VAL A 339 -6.00 3.28 60.16
CA VAL A 339 -5.03 4.06 59.37
C VAL A 339 -5.37 5.54 59.45
N SER A 340 -4.40 6.33 59.91
CA SER A 340 -4.44 7.79 59.99
C SER A 340 -4.78 8.42 58.63
N VAL A 341 -5.81 9.27 58.59
CA VAL A 341 -6.24 9.96 57.37
C VAL A 341 -5.19 11.00 56.96
N GLN A 342 -4.51 10.76 55.84
CA GLN A 342 -3.86 11.80 55.05
C GLN A 342 -4.77 12.13 53.86
N PHE A 343 -5.30 13.36 53.83
CA PHE A 343 -5.99 13.87 52.64
C PHE A 343 -4.95 14.24 51.58
N ALA A 344 -4.95 13.51 50.47
CA ALA A 344 -4.29 13.91 49.24
C ALA A 344 -5.36 14.08 48.13
N PRO A 345 -5.25 15.11 47.28
CA PRO A 345 -4.05 15.93 47.11
C PRO A 345 -4.17 17.36 47.66
N GLN A 346 -3.07 17.91 48.19
CA GLN A 346 -2.93 19.36 48.52
C GLN A 346 -2.94 20.25 47.26
N LYS A 347 -2.78 19.62 46.09
CA LYS A 347 -2.83 20.25 44.77
C LYS A 347 -3.54 19.33 43.79
N LEU A 348 -4.65 19.78 43.23
CA LEU A 348 -5.39 19.07 42.19
C LEU A 348 -4.98 19.64 40.82
N VAL A 349 -4.64 18.77 39.87
CA VAL A 349 -4.34 19.19 38.50
C VAL A 349 -5.41 18.59 37.60
N LEU A 350 -6.15 19.44 36.90
CA LEU A 350 -7.25 19.05 36.01
C LEU A 350 -6.97 19.56 34.60
N LYS A 351 -7.64 19.01 33.59
CA LYS A 351 -7.65 19.58 32.24
C LYS A 351 -8.95 20.35 31.98
N VAL A 352 -8.91 21.40 31.16
CA VAL A 352 -10.13 22.16 30.79
C VAL A 352 -11.23 21.19 30.33
N GLY A 353 -12.42 21.28 30.93
CA GLY A 353 -13.55 20.38 30.68
C GLY A 353 -13.64 19.15 31.59
N GLU A 354 -12.59 18.81 32.35
CA GLU A 354 -12.66 17.74 33.35
C GLU A 354 -13.50 18.16 34.55
N THR A 355 -14.44 17.29 34.93
CA THR A 355 -15.21 17.42 36.16
C THR A 355 -14.76 16.34 37.11
N VAL A 356 -14.20 16.73 38.26
CA VAL A 356 -13.85 15.80 39.32
C VAL A 356 -14.86 15.93 40.45
N ARG A 357 -15.37 14.80 40.90
CA ARG A 357 -16.15 14.76 42.13
C ARG A 357 -15.19 14.71 43.30
N ILE A 358 -15.16 15.74 44.12
CA ILE A 358 -14.35 15.73 45.33
C ILE A 358 -15.27 15.35 46.48
N ARG A 359 -15.05 14.14 46.98
CA ARG A 359 -15.64 13.68 48.23
C ARG A 359 -14.51 13.55 49.24
N PRO A 360 -14.68 14.03 50.48
CA PRO A 360 -13.78 13.63 51.53
C PRO A 360 -13.84 12.10 51.65
N ALA A 361 -12.71 11.43 51.45
CA ALA A 361 -12.60 10.03 51.82
C ALA A 361 -12.75 10.00 53.35
N ASP A 362 -13.85 9.41 53.83
CA ASP A 362 -14.18 9.15 55.23
C ASP A 362 -14.66 10.33 56.10
N THR A 363 -15.74 11.02 55.71
CA THR A 363 -16.47 11.91 56.64
C THR A 363 -17.91 11.48 56.89
N VAL A 364 -18.27 11.35 58.17
CA VAL A 364 -19.65 11.18 58.69
C VAL A 364 -20.49 12.46 58.63
N TYR A 365 -19.94 13.57 58.14
CA TYR A 365 -20.63 14.86 58.03
C TYR A 365 -21.46 14.90 56.75
N GLN A 366 -22.76 15.21 56.90
CA GLN A 366 -23.72 15.15 55.80
C GLN A 366 -23.79 16.46 54.97
N ASP A 367 -23.25 17.58 55.48
CA ASP A 367 -23.35 18.90 54.85
C ASP A 367 -21.97 19.55 54.66
N ILE A 368 -21.54 19.77 53.42
CA ILE A 368 -20.22 20.34 53.09
C ILE A 368 -20.39 21.70 52.38
N VAL A 369 -19.62 22.71 52.81
CA VAL A 369 -19.62 24.05 52.21
C VAL A 369 -18.31 24.29 51.45
N TRP A 370 -18.44 24.72 50.19
CA TRP A 370 -17.32 25.01 49.29
C TRP A 370 -17.09 26.52 49.16
N LYS A 371 -15.82 26.93 49.11
CA LYS A 371 -15.41 28.30 48.80
C LYS A 371 -14.23 28.28 47.84
N THR A 372 -14.19 29.21 46.90
CA THR A 372 -13.07 29.38 45.96
C THR A 372 -12.64 30.85 45.92
N ASP A 373 -11.37 31.11 45.60
CA ASP A 373 -10.87 32.46 45.30
C ASP A 373 -11.12 32.88 43.83
N ASP A 374 -11.58 31.95 42.99
CA ASP A 374 -12.07 32.21 41.63
C ASP A 374 -13.53 32.70 41.67
N VAL A 375 -13.69 34.00 41.95
CA VAL A 375 -15.00 34.63 42.20
C VAL A 375 -15.89 34.67 40.95
N ASN A 376 -15.30 34.61 39.75
CA ASN A 376 -16.02 34.68 38.48
C ASN A 376 -16.28 33.29 37.86
N GLY A 377 -15.58 32.24 38.31
CA GLY A 377 -15.68 30.89 37.76
C GLY A 377 -14.91 30.71 36.44
N ASP A 378 -13.91 31.55 36.18
CA ASP A 378 -13.17 31.54 34.91
C ASP A 378 -12.21 30.35 34.78
N VAL A 379 -11.79 29.76 35.92
CA VAL A 379 -10.83 28.64 36.01
C VAL A 379 -11.52 27.39 36.55
N ILE A 380 -12.31 27.52 37.63
CA ILE A 380 -13.04 26.41 38.25
C ILE A 380 -14.48 26.78 38.61
N GLU A 381 -15.43 25.90 38.29
CA GLU A 381 -16.82 25.98 38.73
C GLU A 381 -17.08 24.88 39.77
N ILE A 382 -17.81 25.21 40.85
CA ILE A 382 -18.10 24.24 41.93
C ILE A 382 -19.62 24.16 42.17
N GLU A 383 -20.19 22.96 41.99
CA GLU A 383 -21.61 22.68 42.22
C GLU A 383 -21.78 21.29 42.87
N ASP A 384 -22.54 21.19 43.96
CA ASP A 384 -22.91 19.92 44.64
C ASP A 384 -21.79 18.87 44.79
N SER A 385 -20.61 19.32 45.24
CA SER A 385 -19.38 18.51 45.44
C SER A 385 -18.66 18.06 44.17
N PHE A 386 -18.98 18.66 43.04
CA PHE A 386 -18.24 18.53 41.79
C PHE A 386 -17.47 19.83 41.53
N LEU A 387 -16.19 19.67 41.21
CA LEU A 387 -15.31 20.75 40.78
C LEU A 387 -15.02 20.52 39.30
N LYS A 388 -15.50 21.44 38.48
CA LYS A 388 -15.35 21.42 37.03
C LYS A 388 -14.30 22.43 36.61
N ALA A 389 -13.33 21.99 35.82
CA ALA A 389 -12.33 22.84 35.20
C ALA A 389 -12.97 23.65 34.05
N ALA A 390 -13.16 24.94 34.25
CA ALA A 390 -13.85 25.84 33.31
C ALA A 390 -12.89 26.52 32.31
N GLY A 391 -11.68 26.86 32.74
CA GLY A 391 -10.66 27.50 31.90
C GLY A 391 -9.24 27.26 32.43
N ALA A 392 -8.23 27.38 31.56
CA ALA A 392 -6.85 27.11 31.93
C ALA A 392 -6.31 28.18 32.89
N GLY A 393 -5.70 27.78 34.01
CA GLY A 393 -5.28 28.72 35.05
C GLY A 393 -5.06 28.06 36.42
N LYS A 394 -4.94 28.88 37.46
CA LYS A 394 -4.78 28.43 38.86
C LYS A 394 -5.81 29.10 39.75
N ALA A 395 -6.44 28.31 40.61
CA ALA A 395 -7.39 28.76 41.62
C ALA A 395 -7.17 27.97 42.91
N ASN A 396 -7.68 28.45 44.04
CA ASN A 396 -7.67 27.74 45.31
C ASN A 396 -9.10 27.43 45.75
N ALA A 397 -9.34 26.18 46.13
CA ALA A 397 -10.61 25.74 46.68
C ALA A 397 -10.45 25.36 48.15
N VAL A 398 -11.48 25.70 48.94
CA VAL A 398 -11.56 25.42 50.38
C VAL A 398 -12.84 24.64 50.66
N ILE A 399 -12.69 23.52 51.35
CA ILE A 399 -13.77 22.67 51.81
C ILE A 399 -13.93 22.85 53.30
N ILE A 400 -15.16 23.10 53.73
CA ILE A 400 -15.54 23.16 55.14
C ILE A 400 -16.58 22.05 55.39
N PRO A 401 -16.27 21.02 56.20
CA PRO A 401 -17.14 19.85 56.39
C PRO A 401 -18.47 20.10 57.12
N ASP A 402 -18.70 21.34 57.60
CA ASP A 402 -19.95 21.84 58.18
C ASP A 402 -19.84 23.37 58.26
N ALA A 403 -20.91 24.12 57.97
CA ALA A 403 -20.99 25.58 58.04
C ALA A 403 -20.58 26.17 59.41
N HIS A 404 -20.58 25.37 60.47
CA HIS A 404 -20.19 25.76 61.83
C HIS A 404 -18.83 25.20 62.31
N SER A 405 -18.15 24.40 61.48
CA SER A 405 -16.84 23.81 61.81
C SER A 405 -15.70 24.84 61.71
N LYS A 406 -14.73 24.77 62.64
CA LYS A 406 -13.48 25.54 62.59
C LYS A 406 -12.39 24.88 61.74
N ALA A 407 -12.61 23.65 61.30
CA ALA A 407 -11.67 22.92 60.45
C ALA A 407 -12.00 23.19 58.98
N ALA A 408 -11.09 23.86 58.26
CA ALA A 408 -11.20 24.15 56.84
C ALA A 408 -9.97 23.58 56.12
N TYR A 409 -10.20 22.98 54.96
CA TYR A 409 -9.15 22.33 54.18
C TYR A 409 -9.01 23.06 52.84
N ALA A 410 -7.85 23.68 52.63
CA ALA A 410 -7.53 24.39 51.40
C ALA A 410 -6.61 23.54 50.52
N PHE A 411 -6.85 23.56 49.22
CA PHE A 411 -5.98 22.96 48.22
C PHE A 411 -6.00 23.80 46.94
N SER A 412 -4.88 23.81 46.23
CA SER A 412 -4.77 24.54 44.96
C SER A 412 -5.24 23.69 43.80
N VAL A 413 -5.99 24.25 42.87
CA VAL A 413 -6.35 23.63 41.59
C VAL A 413 -5.59 24.31 40.47
N GLU A 414 -4.85 23.53 39.69
CA GLU A 414 -4.23 23.97 38.44
C GLU A 414 -4.95 23.30 37.28
N VAL A 415 -5.60 24.10 36.44
CA VAL A 415 -6.27 23.63 35.24
C VAL A 415 -5.33 23.82 34.05
N LEU A 416 -4.88 22.69 33.50
CA LEU A 416 -4.05 22.62 32.31
C LEU A 416 -4.93 22.63 31.07
N GLU A 417 -4.41 23.17 29.98
CA GLU A 417 -5.07 23.15 28.69
C GLU A 417 -5.19 21.70 28.17
N GLN A 418 -6.38 21.29 27.72
CA GLN A 418 -6.60 19.94 27.21
C GLN A 418 -6.13 19.87 25.75
N LYS A 419 -4.89 19.39 25.51
CA LYS A 419 -4.52 18.94 24.16
C LYS A 419 -5.35 17.71 23.81
N LYS A 420 -6.18 17.77 22.77
CA LYS A 420 -7.02 16.66 22.29
C LYS A 420 -6.13 15.44 21.99
N ARG A 421 -6.51 14.25 22.49
CA ARG A 421 -5.97 12.98 22.00
C ARG A 421 -6.56 12.70 20.62
N GLN A 422 -5.69 12.53 19.64
CA GLN A 422 -6.02 12.04 18.30
C GLN A 422 -5.50 10.61 18.17
N GLU A 423 -6.29 9.72 17.57
CA GLU A 423 -5.89 8.35 17.23
C GLU A 423 -4.80 8.40 16.14
N PHE A 424 -3.58 7.99 16.47
CA PHE A 424 -2.49 7.87 15.49
C PHE A 424 -2.14 6.38 15.33
N GLN A 425 -2.00 5.92 14.08
CA GLN A 425 -1.35 4.66 13.75
C GLN A 425 0.03 4.95 13.22
N LEU A 426 1.03 4.24 13.73
CA LEU A 426 2.42 4.29 13.28
C LEU A 426 2.63 3.13 12.29
N ALA A 427 3.15 3.36 11.08
CA ALA A 427 3.39 2.28 10.09
C ALA A 427 4.82 2.31 9.53
N LEU A 428 5.43 1.13 9.31
CA LEU A 428 6.74 1.00 8.69
C LEU A 428 6.67 0.96 7.17
N ASN A 429 7.58 1.67 6.50
CA ASN A 429 7.77 1.52 5.04
C ASN A 429 8.47 0.20 4.65
N TYR A 430 9.11 -0.48 5.61
CA TYR A 430 9.70 -1.81 5.44
C TYR A 430 9.53 -2.63 6.73
N GLU A 431 8.89 -3.79 6.62
CA GLU A 431 8.90 -4.81 7.69
C GLU A 431 10.17 -5.66 7.64
N GLU A 432 10.77 -5.83 6.44
CA GLU A 432 12.06 -6.47 6.24
C GLU A 432 12.92 -5.69 5.21
N VAL A 433 14.22 -5.66 5.46
CA VAL A 433 15.24 -4.89 4.75
C VAL A 433 16.47 -5.76 4.55
N ARG A 434 17.13 -5.58 3.41
CA ARG A 434 18.38 -6.28 3.10
C ARG A 434 19.50 -5.29 2.80
N LEU A 435 20.64 -5.45 3.47
CA LEU A 435 21.80 -4.57 3.34
C LEU A 435 23.05 -5.37 2.97
N ASP A 436 23.85 -4.82 2.07
CA ASP A 436 25.16 -5.39 1.73
C ASP A 436 26.25 -4.79 2.62
N LEU A 437 26.99 -5.64 3.33
CA LEU A 437 28.08 -5.23 4.23
C LEU A 437 29.20 -4.41 3.54
N HIS A 438 29.30 -4.48 2.21
CA HIS A 438 30.33 -3.84 1.40
C HIS A 438 29.78 -2.96 0.27
N SER A 439 28.55 -2.44 0.40
CA SER A 439 28.05 -1.44 -0.55
C SER A 439 29.01 -0.25 -0.64
N LEU A 440 29.51 0.04 -1.85
CA LEU A 440 30.45 1.16 -2.12
C LEU A 440 29.82 2.54 -1.93
N TYR A 441 28.49 2.59 -1.89
CA TYR A 441 27.74 3.74 -1.41
C TYR A 441 27.13 3.36 -0.08
N ASP A 442 27.49 4.11 0.94
CA ASP A 442 26.93 4.09 2.28
C ASP A 442 25.46 4.60 2.22
N LEU A 443 24.65 4.00 1.34
CA LEU A 443 23.26 4.34 1.09
C LEU A 443 22.48 3.88 2.31
N PRO A 444 21.97 4.82 3.10
CA PRO A 444 21.15 4.45 4.21
C PRO A 444 19.80 3.94 3.70
N LEU A 445 19.44 2.71 4.08
CA LEU A 445 18.06 2.34 4.05
C LEU A 445 17.41 2.89 5.31
N TYR A 446 16.32 3.64 5.14
CA TYR A 446 15.57 4.16 6.26
C TYR A 446 14.26 3.42 6.40
N VAL A 447 14.10 2.85 7.58
CA VAL A 447 12.82 2.45 8.11
C VAL A 447 12.12 3.75 8.54
N ARG A 448 10.85 3.93 8.22
CA ARG A 448 10.04 5.14 8.51
C ARG A 448 8.87 4.77 9.36
N ALA A 449 8.38 5.67 10.19
CA ALA A 449 7.17 5.49 10.97
C ALA A 449 6.24 6.68 10.65
N GLY A 450 5.20 6.46 9.83
CA GLY A 450 4.23 7.49 9.42
C GLY A 450 3.01 7.53 10.34
N TYR A 451 2.29 8.66 10.42
CA TYR A 451 1.10 8.87 11.27
C TYR A 451 -0.20 8.79 10.44
N TYR A 452 -1.37 8.53 11.06
CA TYR A 452 -2.70 8.58 10.41
C TYR A 452 -3.69 9.66 10.96
N THR A 453 -3.29 10.56 11.90
CA THR A 453 -3.91 11.90 12.15
C THR A 453 -2.93 12.84 12.91
N GLU A 454 -3.19 14.15 13.10
CA GLU A 454 -2.25 15.18 13.64
C GLU A 454 -1.96 14.98 15.12
N PRO A 455 -0.69 14.81 15.52
CA PRO A 455 -0.29 15.37 16.77
C PRO A 455 0.10 16.85 16.49
N SER A 456 -0.59 17.76 17.18
CA SER A 456 -0.22 19.17 17.27
C SER A 456 1.15 19.39 17.96
N ASP A 457 1.79 18.31 18.41
CA ASP A 457 3.20 18.21 18.70
C ASP A 457 3.77 17.10 17.82
N SER A 458 4.71 17.40 16.94
CA SER A 458 5.43 16.34 16.26
C SER A 458 6.26 15.55 17.26
N GLY A 459 5.71 14.44 17.74
CA GLY A 459 6.45 13.53 18.60
C GLY A 459 7.73 13.09 17.90
N ILE A 460 8.81 13.05 18.67
CA ILE A 460 10.10 12.59 18.17
C ILE A 460 10.02 11.06 18.08
N ILE A 461 10.35 10.49 16.93
CA ILE A 461 10.50 9.04 16.79
C ILE A 461 11.95 8.71 17.08
N SER A 462 12.18 7.97 18.15
CA SER A 462 13.48 7.44 18.51
C SER A 462 13.72 6.11 17.83
N TRP A 463 14.95 5.90 17.35
CA TRP A 463 15.34 4.73 16.59
C TRP A 463 16.38 3.93 17.35
N LYS A 464 16.22 2.61 17.38
CA LYS A 464 17.15 1.73 18.08
C LYS A 464 17.37 0.42 17.35
N SER A 465 18.63 0.07 17.13
CA SER A 465 18.97 -1.29 16.71
C SER A 465 19.01 -2.18 17.94
N LEU A 466 18.30 -3.30 17.90
CA LEU A 466 18.41 -4.38 18.88
C LEU A 466 19.68 -5.20 18.68
N HIS A 467 20.30 -5.12 17.50
CA HIS A 467 21.53 -5.83 17.14
C HIS A 467 22.55 -4.87 16.48
N PRO A 468 23.05 -3.84 17.20
CA PRO A 468 23.89 -2.78 16.62
C PRO A 468 25.26 -3.28 16.11
N SER A 469 25.67 -4.49 16.50
CA SER A 469 26.86 -5.15 15.96
C SER A 469 26.66 -5.72 14.55
N VAL A 470 25.40 -5.94 14.13
CA VAL A 470 25.04 -6.46 12.80
C VAL A 470 24.55 -5.33 11.90
N ALA A 471 23.60 -4.51 12.35
CA ALA A 471 23.19 -3.29 11.68
C ALA A 471 22.93 -2.20 12.72
N ALA A 472 23.49 -1.01 12.56
CA ALA A 472 23.24 0.10 13.47
C ALA A 472 22.21 1.06 12.86
N VAL A 473 21.47 1.77 13.71
CA VAL A 473 20.52 2.80 13.29
C VAL A 473 20.87 4.15 13.93
N ASP A 474 20.71 5.26 13.22
CA ASP A 474 20.81 6.60 13.81
C ASP A 474 19.43 7.16 14.21
N ASP A 475 19.42 8.32 14.86
CA ASP A 475 18.22 9.01 15.39
C ASP A 475 17.19 9.40 14.31
N CYS A 476 17.47 9.11 13.05
CA CYS A 476 16.66 9.47 11.90
C CYS A 476 16.07 8.24 11.21
N GLY A 477 16.40 7.02 11.67
CA GLY A 477 16.00 5.74 11.07
C GLY A 477 17.00 5.18 10.07
N ARG A 478 18.20 5.77 9.94
CA ARG A 478 19.24 5.33 8.99
C ARG A 478 19.82 4.00 9.42
N VAL A 479 19.57 2.94 8.70
CA VAL A 479 20.19 1.64 8.97
C VAL A 479 21.50 1.51 8.20
N ARG A 480 22.61 1.27 8.91
CA ARG A 480 23.93 0.98 8.35
C ARG A 480 24.33 -0.46 8.65
N PRO A 481 24.80 -1.24 7.66
CA PRO A 481 25.32 -2.58 7.92
C PRO A 481 26.65 -2.48 8.69
N VAL A 482 26.85 -3.36 9.67
CA VAL A 482 28.03 -3.40 10.55
C VAL A 482 28.75 -4.75 10.46
N SER A 483 28.00 -5.85 10.43
CA SER A 483 28.51 -7.19 10.12
C SER A 483 27.40 -8.02 9.49
N ALA A 484 27.76 -9.11 8.84
CA ALA A 484 26.77 -10.07 8.35
C ALA A 484 25.92 -10.66 9.48
N GLY A 485 24.66 -10.97 9.19
CA GLY A 485 23.70 -11.53 10.12
C GLY A 485 22.36 -10.81 10.05
N GLU A 486 21.45 -11.16 10.95
CA GLU A 486 20.16 -10.49 11.08
C GLU A 486 20.19 -9.48 12.23
N ALA A 487 19.56 -8.34 12.02
CA ALA A 487 19.34 -7.28 12.98
C ALA A 487 17.87 -6.90 13.02
N THR A 488 17.47 -6.19 14.06
CA THR A 488 16.12 -5.66 14.18
C THR A 488 16.24 -4.20 14.55
N ILE A 489 15.57 -3.34 13.77
CA ILE A 489 15.53 -1.90 13.97
C ILE A 489 14.16 -1.54 14.50
N ALA A 490 14.13 -0.92 15.68
CA ALA A 490 12.93 -0.46 16.34
C ALA A 490 12.73 1.05 16.09
N ALA A 491 11.52 1.43 15.71
CA ALA A 491 11.04 2.81 15.69
C ALA A 491 10.10 3.01 16.88
N VAL A 492 10.33 4.02 17.71
CA VAL A 492 9.58 4.22 18.96
C VAL A 492 9.17 5.68 19.09
N HIS A 493 7.88 5.95 19.20
CA HIS A 493 7.36 7.29 19.44
C HIS A 493 7.66 7.76 20.87
N GLU A 494 8.28 8.91 21.07
CA GLU A 494 8.71 9.38 22.41
C GLU A 494 7.54 9.60 23.39
N ASP A 495 6.39 10.08 22.90
CA ASP A 495 5.20 10.26 23.75
C ASP A 495 4.40 8.95 23.98
N PHE A 496 4.70 7.89 23.23
CA PHE A 496 4.02 6.57 23.29
C PHE A 496 5.03 5.42 23.18
N PRO A 497 5.98 5.31 24.13
CA PRO A 497 7.07 4.35 24.06
C PRO A 497 6.63 2.88 24.15
N GLU A 498 5.37 2.63 24.50
CA GLU A 498 4.76 1.31 24.62
C GLU A 498 4.49 0.61 23.28
N ASN A 499 4.48 1.31 22.15
CA ASN A 499 4.15 0.76 20.82
C ASN A 499 5.32 0.88 19.82
N PRO A 500 6.44 0.17 20.02
CA PRO A 500 7.54 0.15 19.08
C PRO A 500 7.18 -0.62 17.80
N LEU A 501 7.55 -0.09 16.64
CA LEU A 501 7.51 -0.84 15.37
C LEU A 501 8.87 -1.46 15.09
N PHE A 502 8.88 -2.63 14.45
CA PHE A 502 10.12 -3.37 14.18
C PHE A 502 10.30 -3.66 12.69
N CYS A 503 11.48 -3.35 12.19
CA CYS A 503 11.95 -3.78 10.88
C CYS A 503 13.06 -4.83 11.05
N LYS A 504 12.91 -5.98 10.39
CA LYS A 504 13.97 -6.96 10.27
C LYS A 504 14.99 -6.48 9.24
N VAL A 505 16.27 -6.50 9.59
CA VAL A 505 17.37 -6.11 8.69
C VAL A 505 18.30 -7.29 8.53
N THR A 506 18.35 -7.88 7.35
CA THR A 506 19.31 -8.93 7.03
C THR A 506 20.52 -8.30 6.35
N VAL A 507 21.66 -8.31 7.04
CA VAL A 507 22.94 -7.87 6.49
C VAL A 507 23.65 -9.07 5.91
N TYR A 508 23.92 -9.05 4.61
CA TYR A 508 24.68 -10.10 3.98
C TYR A 508 26.17 -9.76 4.02
N GLU A 509 26.98 -10.70 4.51
CA GLU A 509 28.39 -10.73 4.10
C GLU A 509 28.36 -11.06 2.63
N ASN A 510 29.02 -10.26 1.82
CA ASN A 510 29.40 -10.72 0.50
C ASN A 510 30.49 -11.79 0.69
N CYS A 511 30.09 -12.97 1.15
CA CYS A 511 30.92 -14.16 1.33
C CYS A 511 31.22 -14.72 -0.07
N GLY A 512 32.05 -14.01 -0.81
CA GLY A 512 32.45 -14.36 -2.17
C GLY A 512 32.61 -13.11 -3.00
N CYS A 513 33.79 -12.93 -3.59
CA CYS A 513 34.00 -11.97 -4.65
C CYS A 513 33.01 -12.25 -5.80
N GLY A 514 31.89 -11.52 -5.86
CA GLY A 514 31.06 -11.44 -7.06
C GLY A 514 31.94 -11.13 -8.26
N LYS A 515 31.55 -11.60 -9.45
CA LYS A 515 32.39 -11.41 -10.64
C LYS A 515 32.30 -9.96 -11.09
N PHE A 516 33.44 -9.32 -11.32
CA PHE A 516 33.49 -7.96 -11.85
C PHE A 516 33.80 -7.97 -13.35
N TYR A 517 33.05 -7.17 -14.09
CA TYR A 517 33.41 -6.75 -15.44
C TYR A 517 33.54 -5.23 -15.50
N TYR A 518 34.40 -4.75 -16.37
CA TYR A 518 34.65 -3.33 -16.55
C TYR A 518 34.34 -2.94 -17.98
N VAL A 519 33.68 -1.80 -18.14
CA VAL A 519 33.34 -1.20 -19.44
C VAL A 519 33.93 0.21 -19.45
N SER A 520 34.58 0.59 -20.55
CA SER A 520 35.15 1.93 -20.73
C SER A 520 34.94 2.40 -22.17
N PRO A 521 34.67 3.69 -22.43
CA PRO A 521 34.57 4.21 -23.79
C PRO A 521 35.85 4.04 -24.61
N SER A 522 37.00 3.91 -23.93
CA SER A 522 38.32 3.64 -24.52
C SER A 522 38.68 2.15 -24.61
N GLY A 523 37.81 1.25 -24.15
CA GLY A 523 37.99 -0.19 -24.16
C GLY A 523 37.77 -0.84 -25.54
N SER A 524 37.71 -2.17 -25.56
CA SER A 524 37.46 -2.96 -26.77
C SER A 524 36.60 -4.17 -26.44
N ASP A 525 35.60 -4.47 -27.27
CA ASP A 525 34.72 -5.65 -27.06
C ASP A 525 35.39 -6.98 -27.39
N HIS A 526 36.64 -6.95 -27.85
CA HIS A 526 37.52 -8.12 -27.94
C HIS A 526 38.26 -8.41 -26.63
N ASN A 527 38.28 -7.45 -25.70
CA ASN A 527 38.95 -7.61 -24.41
C ASN A 527 38.17 -8.58 -23.51
N PRO A 528 38.79 -9.14 -22.46
CA PRO A 528 38.12 -10.02 -21.50
C PRO A 528 37.21 -9.30 -20.49
N GLY A 529 37.16 -7.97 -20.48
CA GLY A 529 36.33 -7.20 -19.54
C GLY A 529 36.93 -7.03 -18.15
N THR A 530 38.26 -7.08 -18.03
CA THR A 530 38.97 -6.83 -16.76
C THR A 530 39.22 -5.33 -16.57
N GLU A 531 39.59 -4.88 -15.37
CA GLU A 531 39.88 -3.45 -15.12
C GLU A 531 40.98 -2.88 -16.05
N ARG A 532 41.99 -3.69 -16.40
CA ARG A 532 43.08 -3.29 -17.30
C ARG A 532 42.73 -3.41 -18.78
N GLU A 533 41.85 -4.34 -19.10
CA GLU A 533 41.39 -4.61 -20.47
C GLU A 533 39.85 -4.65 -20.46
N PRO A 534 39.20 -3.47 -20.34
CA PRO A 534 37.75 -3.38 -20.21
C PRO A 534 37.06 -3.59 -21.57
N PHE A 535 35.79 -4.01 -21.51
CA PHE A 535 34.91 -3.98 -22.66
C PHE A 535 34.70 -2.53 -23.13
N ARG A 536 34.26 -2.36 -24.38
CA ARG A 536 33.88 -1.04 -24.90
C ARG A 536 32.41 -0.73 -24.65
N THR A 537 31.53 -1.72 -24.79
CA THR A 537 30.08 -1.53 -24.77
C THR A 537 29.41 -2.22 -23.59
N VAL A 538 28.30 -1.64 -23.13
CA VAL A 538 27.44 -2.22 -22.09
C VAL A 538 26.80 -3.52 -22.59
N GLN A 539 26.42 -3.56 -23.86
CA GLN A 539 25.91 -4.77 -24.54
C GLN A 539 26.90 -5.92 -24.44
N LYS A 540 28.19 -5.67 -24.66
CA LYS A 540 29.20 -6.73 -24.56
C LYS A 540 29.29 -7.30 -23.15
N ALA A 541 29.17 -6.47 -22.12
CA ALA A 541 29.13 -6.94 -20.74
C ALA A 541 27.90 -7.84 -20.51
N ARG A 542 26.70 -7.38 -20.90
CA ARG A 542 25.45 -8.16 -20.84
C ARG A 542 25.58 -9.50 -21.57
N ASP A 543 26.02 -9.48 -22.81
CA ASP A 543 26.15 -10.67 -23.64
C ASP A 543 27.17 -11.65 -23.05
N THR A 544 28.23 -11.16 -22.40
CA THR A 544 29.20 -12.00 -21.69
C THR A 544 28.57 -12.66 -20.45
N ILE A 545 27.72 -11.94 -19.70
CA ILE A 545 27.00 -12.50 -18.56
C ILE A 545 26.07 -13.63 -19.00
N ARG A 546 25.37 -13.47 -20.12
CA ARG A 546 24.51 -14.52 -20.71
C ARG A 546 25.25 -15.81 -21.07
N THR A 547 26.57 -15.76 -21.25
CA THR A 547 27.37 -16.98 -21.53
C THR A 547 27.75 -17.78 -20.28
N LEU A 548 27.46 -17.26 -19.08
CA LEU A 548 27.73 -17.97 -17.84
C LEU A 548 26.71 -19.12 -17.67
N ASN A 549 27.20 -20.33 -17.41
CA ASN A 549 26.33 -21.50 -17.15
C ASN A 549 25.46 -21.32 -15.89
N SER A 550 25.96 -20.54 -14.93
CA SER A 550 25.27 -20.10 -13.72
C SER A 550 25.93 -18.81 -13.23
N LEU A 551 25.15 -17.93 -12.58
CA LEU A 551 25.72 -16.77 -11.91
C LEU A 551 26.57 -17.23 -10.71
N PRO A 552 27.72 -16.57 -10.44
CA PRO A 552 28.54 -16.89 -9.29
C PRO A 552 27.87 -16.41 -7.99
N ASP A 553 28.25 -17.00 -6.86
CA ASP A 553 27.84 -16.53 -5.54
C ASP A 553 28.23 -15.04 -5.37
N GLY A 554 27.28 -14.22 -4.89
CA GLY A 554 27.45 -12.76 -4.80
C GLY A 554 27.20 -12.01 -6.12
N GLY A 555 26.84 -12.71 -7.19
CA GLY A 555 26.36 -12.12 -8.44
C GLY A 555 27.43 -11.50 -9.32
N VAL A 556 27.01 -10.61 -10.22
CA VAL A 556 27.89 -9.92 -11.17
C VAL A 556 27.75 -8.41 -11.04
N THR A 557 28.88 -7.71 -10.94
CA THR A 557 28.91 -6.25 -11.02
C THR A 557 29.65 -5.80 -12.27
N VAL A 558 28.99 -4.99 -13.10
CA VAL A 558 29.56 -4.31 -14.26
C VAL A 558 29.88 -2.87 -13.86
N ILE A 559 31.16 -2.52 -13.81
CA ILE A 559 31.64 -1.16 -13.54
C ILE A 559 31.78 -0.41 -14.86
N LEU A 560 31.01 0.66 -15.02
CA LEU A 560 31.12 1.59 -16.13
C LEU A 560 32.08 2.71 -15.72
N GLU A 561 33.24 2.79 -16.38
CA GLU A 561 34.16 3.91 -16.24
C GLU A 561 33.54 5.21 -16.78
N ASP A 562 34.12 6.35 -16.42
CA ASP A 562 33.56 7.64 -16.81
C ASP A 562 33.61 7.88 -18.32
N GLY A 563 32.56 8.51 -18.84
CA GLY A 563 32.44 8.94 -20.23
C GLY A 563 31.12 8.55 -20.88
N GLU A 564 31.01 8.83 -22.18
CA GLU A 564 29.79 8.64 -22.96
C GLU A 564 29.76 7.24 -23.61
N TYR A 565 28.60 6.59 -23.54
CA TYR A 565 28.29 5.29 -24.12
C TYR A 565 27.13 5.45 -25.13
N PRO A 566 27.44 5.80 -26.39
CA PRO A 566 26.42 6.10 -27.39
C PRO A 566 25.55 4.90 -27.76
N GLN A 567 24.24 5.12 -27.86
CA GLN A 567 23.25 4.14 -28.26
C GLN A 567 22.54 4.61 -29.54
N ASP A 568 22.51 3.73 -30.55
CA ASP A 568 21.66 3.92 -31.74
C ASP A 568 20.28 3.25 -31.55
N GLU A 569 20.20 2.27 -30.65
CA GLU A 569 19.03 1.44 -30.34
C GLU A 569 19.03 1.14 -28.83
N PRO A 570 17.88 0.84 -28.21
CA PRO A 570 17.81 0.52 -26.79
C PRO A 570 18.62 -0.73 -26.43
N ILE A 571 19.24 -0.71 -25.25
CA ILE A 571 19.84 -1.90 -24.67
C ILE A 571 18.72 -2.75 -24.07
N LEU A 572 18.40 -3.86 -24.74
CA LEU A 572 17.38 -4.81 -24.31
C LEU A 572 17.91 -5.83 -23.27
N PHE A 573 17.33 -5.82 -22.08
CA PHE A 573 17.47 -6.84 -21.06
C PHE A 573 16.22 -7.72 -21.07
N THR A 574 16.42 -9.03 -21.02
CA THR A 574 15.39 -10.08 -21.12
C THR A 574 15.49 -11.01 -19.92
N PRO A 575 14.62 -12.03 -19.74
CA PRO A 575 14.73 -12.94 -18.60
C PRO A 575 16.07 -13.70 -18.51
N GLN A 576 16.86 -13.74 -19.59
CA GLN A 576 18.22 -14.30 -19.59
C GLN A 576 19.23 -13.44 -18.82
N ASP A 577 18.86 -12.19 -18.54
CA ASP A 577 19.67 -11.21 -17.81
C ASP A 577 19.23 -11.06 -16.36
N SER A 578 18.32 -11.92 -15.89
CA SER A 578 17.86 -11.94 -14.52
C SER A 578 18.94 -12.43 -13.57
N GLY A 579 19.12 -11.71 -12.47
CA GLY A 579 19.82 -12.17 -11.29
C GLY A 579 18.93 -13.05 -10.42
N THR A 580 19.42 -13.34 -9.23
CA THR A 580 18.60 -13.83 -8.12
C THR A 580 18.92 -13.02 -6.88
N GLU A 581 18.12 -13.15 -5.83
CA GLU A 581 18.39 -12.51 -4.54
C GLU A 581 19.85 -12.74 -4.05
N LYS A 582 20.37 -13.96 -4.23
CA LYS A 582 21.73 -14.32 -3.78
C LYS A 582 22.82 -14.05 -4.81
N ALA A 583 22.44 -13.75 -6.04
CA ALA A 583 23.34 -13.48 -7.15
C ALA A 583 22.76 -12.40 -8.07
N PRO A 584 22.66 -11.15 -7.60
CA PRO A 584 22.10 -10.06 -8.38
C PRO A 584 23.04 -9.64 -9.52
N ILE A 585 22.51 -8.92 -10.50
CA ILE A 585 23.32 -8.29 -11.56
C ILE A 585 23.23 -6.77 -11.39
N VAL A 586 24.38 -6.12 -11.28
CA VAL A 586 24.47 -4.67 -11.00
C VAL A 586 25.30 -3.99 -12.08
N TYR A 587 24.71 -3.03 -12.78
CA TYR A 587 25.41 -2.08 -13.65
C TYR A 587 25.63 -0.80 -12.86
N ARG A 588 26.88 -0.46 -12.59
CA ARG A 588 27.26 0.63 -11.69
C ARG A 588 28.23 1.58 -12.36
N ALA A 589 27.97 2.87 -12.25
CA ALA A 589 28.96 3.88 -12.61
C ALA A 589 30.11 3.90 -11.60
N ARG A 590 31.36 4.01 -12.07
CA ARG A 590 32.55 4.18 -11.23
C ARG A 590 32.41 5.38 -10.31
N ARG A 591 31.91 6.49 -10.86
CA ARG A 591 31.49 7.68 -10.14
C ARG A 591 30.08 8.02 -10.57
N SER A 592 29.16 8.18 -9.61
CA SER A 592 27.77 8.52 -9.91
C SER A 592 27.67 9.76 -10.82
N GLY A 593 26.82 9.66 -11.84
CA GLY A 593 26.57 10.68 -12.85
C GLY A 593 27.68 10.88 -13.90
N LYS A 594 28.76 10.09 -13.89
CA LYS A 594 29.89 10.25 -14.82
C LYS A 594 29.94 9.22 -15.95
N ALA A 595 29.28 8.08 -15.80
CA ALA A 595 29.01 7.17 -16.91
C ALA A 595 27.68 7.56 -17.56
N VAL A 596 27.72 8.02 -18.82
CA VAL A 596 26.57 8.58 -19.53
C VAL A 596 26.16 7.64 -20.67
N ILE A 597 25.05 6.92 -20.52
CA ILE A 597 24.40 6.22 -21.63
C ILE A 597 23.60 7.26 -22.42
N THR A 598 23.94 7.45 -23.69
CA THR A 598 23.41 8.59 -24.47
C THR A 598 22.88 8.16 -25.83
N GLY A 599 21.70 8.63 -26.21
CA GLY A 599 21.13 8.46 -27.55
C GLY A 599 21.44 9.63 -28.49
N GLY A 600 22.21 10.61 -28.02
CA GLY A 600 22.49 11.85 -28.72
C GLY A 600 23.52 11.67 -29.84
N LYS A 601 23.21 12.22 -31.01
CA LYS A 601 24.11 12.31 -32.16
C LYS A 601 24.50 13.75 -32.42
N ALA A 602 25.81 14.01 -32.44
CA ALA A 602 26.34 15.32 -32.78
C ALA A 602 26.07 15.64 -34.25
N ILE A 603 25.43 16.78 -34.53
CA ILE A 603 25.25 17.30 -35.88
C ILE A 603 26.42 18.22 -36.20
N THR A 604 27.15 17.89 -37.25
CA THR A 604 28.36 18.62 -37.66
C THR A 604 28.21 19.12 -39.10
N GLY A 605 29.18 19.91 -39.57
CA GLY A 605 29.18 20.38 -40.96
C GLY A 605 28.21 21.54 -41.26
N TRP A 606 27.76 22.25 -40.22
CA TRP A 606 26.93 23.45 -40.33
C TRP A 606 27.54 24.50 -41.26
N LYS A 607 26.74 25.04 -42.18
CA LYS A 607 27.12 26.11 -43.10
C LYS A 607 26.02 27.16 -43.12
N LYS A 608 26.41 28.44 -43.23
CA LYS A 608 25.46 29.54 -43.37
C LYS A 608 24.61 29.29 -44.62
N ALA A 609 23.30 29.21 -44.46
CA ALA A 609 22.38 29.00 -45.56
C ALA A 609 22.32 30.27 -46.41
N GLY A 610 22.30 30.10 -47.73
CA GLY A 610 22.07 31.19 -48.67
C GLY A 610 20.60 31.61 -48.68
N HIS A 611 20.05 31.80 -49.86
CA HIS A 611 18.60 31.85 -50.00
C HIS A 611 18.02 30.44 -49.85
N VAL A 612 17.03 30.29 -48.96
CA VAL A 612 16.30 29.03 -48.77
C VAL A 612 14.85 29.25 -49.18
N GLU A 613 14.36 28.46 -50.13
CA GLU A 613 12.97 28.53 -50.59
C GLU A 613 12.02 28.13 -49.44
N GLY A 614 10.90 28.85 -49.29
CA GLY A 614 9.93 28.61 -48.22
C GLY A 614 10.36 29.09 -46.82
N LEU A 615 11.61 29.53 -46.62
CA LEU A 615 12.08 30.07 -45.34
C LEU A 615 11.49 31.45 -45.06
N ALA A 616 11.07 31.68 -43.82
CA ALA A 616 10.53 32.95 -43.36
C ALA A 616 11.42 34.15 -43.76
N PRO A 617 10.85 35.28 -44.23
CA PRO A 617 11.63 36.44 -44.66
C PRO A 617 12.59 36.96 -43.59
N ALA A 618 12.23 36.89 -42.31
CA ALA A 618 13.05 37.35 -41.19
C ALA A 618 14.34 36.53 -41.00
N ALA A 619 14.33 35.26 -41.39
CA ALA A 619 15.39 34.28 -41.20
C ALA A 619 16.35 34.15 -42.40
N GLN A 620 15.98 34.71 -43.55
CA GLN A 620 16.80 34.68 -44.77
C GLN A 620 18.20 35.23 -44.50
N GLY A 621 19.23 34.44 -44.84
CA GLY A 621 20.63 34.80 -44.63
C GLY A 621 21.10 34.82 -43.17
N LYS A 622 20.31 34.31 -42.21
CA LYS A 622 20.69 34.18 -40.78
C LYS A 622 20.76 32.72 -40.32
N VAL A 623 20.03 31.85 -40.98
CA VAL A 623 19.98 30.41 -40.72
C VAL A 623 21.24 29.69 -41.19
N TYR A 624 21.61 28.63 -40.49
CA TYR A 624 22.62 27.67 -40.90
C TYR A 624 21.94 26.33 -41.21
N ALA A 625 22.51 25.58 -42.14
CA ALA A 625 22.05 24.26 -42.51
C ALA A 625 23.17 23.23 -42.35
N ALA A 626 22.80 22.02 -41.94
CA ALA A 626 23.67 20.84 -41.92
C ALA A 626 22.98 19.67 -42.64
N ASP A 627 23.80 18.79 -43.22
CA ASP A 627 23.31 17.54 -43.80
C ASP A 627 23.20 16.49 -42.68
N VAL A 628 22.08 15.77 -42.67
CA VAL A 628 21.80 14.65 -41.75
C VAL A 628 21.43 13.40 -42.55
N GLU A 629 21.33 12.25 -41.90
CA GLU A 629 20.86 11.01 -42.52
C GLU A 629 19.46 11.24 -43.14
N LYS A 630 19.27 10.88 -44.41
CA LYS A 630 17.96 10.99 -45.07
C LYS A 630 16.96 10.07 -44.39
N GLY A 631 15.79 10.61 -44.04
CA GLY A 631 14.74 9.93 -43.30
C GLY A 631 14.94 9.92 -41.79
N TRP A 632 16.07 10.43 -41.27
CA TRP A 632 16.21 10.64 -39.83
C TRP A 632 15.39 11.86 -39.42
N ARG A 633 14.24 11.59 -38.84
CA ARG A 633 13.39 12.57 -38.16
C ARG A 633 13.70 12.55 -36.67
N PHE A 634 13.79 13.73 -36.08
CA PHE A 634 13.93 13.92 -34.64
C PHE A 634 13.10 15.14 -34.22
N HIS A 635 12.62 15.15 -32.97
CA HIS A 635 11.69 16.18 -32.49
C HIS A 635 12.36 17.21 -31.58
N ASP A 636 13.60 16.94 -31.16
CA ASP A 636 14.37 17.78 -30.26
C ASP A 636 15.78 18.07 -30.80
N LEU A 637 16.24 19.30 -30.59
CA LEU A 637 17.60 19.73 -30.90
C LEU A 637 18.19 20.43 -29.68
N TYR A 638 19.43 20.10 -29.34
CA TYR A 638 20.13 20.66 -28.20
C TYR A 638 21.38 21.39 -28.65
N VAL A 639 21.63 22.57 -28.08
CA VAL A 639 22.82 23.37 -28.32
C VAL A 639 23.51 23.58 -26.99
N ASN A 640 24.72 23.02 -26.83
CA ASN A 640 25.48 23.05 -25.57
C ASN A 640 24.70 22.50 -24.36
N GLY A 641 23.79 21.54 -24.60
CA GLY A 641 22.94 20.96 -23.57
C GLY A 641 21.61 21.68 -23.36
N GLU A 642 21.39 22.86 -23.96
CA GLU A 642 20.10 23.55 -23.92
C GLU A 642 19.17 23.08 -25.04
N ARG A 643 17.96 22.63 -24.70
CA ARG A 643 16.89 22.33 -25.67
C ARG A 643 16.52 23.60 -26.45
N GLN A 644 16.47 23.50 -27.77
CA GLN A 644 16.10 24.58 -28.68
C GLN A 644 14.65 24.44 -29.14
N GLN A 645 13.99 25.57 -29.37
CA GLN A 645 12.61 25.62 -29.83
C GLN A 645 12.53 25.13 -31.28
N ASN A 646 11.69 24.13 -31.54
CA ASN A 646 11.32 23.79 -32.91
C ASN A 646 10.47 24.93 -33.51
N SER A 647 10.67 25.27 -34.78
CA SER A 647 10.01 26.41 -35.42
C SER A 647 8.50 26.31 -35.30
N ARG A 648 7.81 27.43 -35.04
CA ARG A 648 6.39 27.40 -34.69
C ARG A 648 5.63 28.62 -35.21
N CYS A 649 4.36 28.45 -35.61
CA CYS A 649 3.59 29.55 -36.18
C CYS A 649 3.22 30.64 -35.16
N HIS A 650 3.26 30.32 -33.86
CA HIS A 650 3.13 31.29 -32.78
C HIS A 650 4.27 31.16 -31.77
N ASN A 651 5.09 32.20 -31.64
CA ASN A 651 6.32 32.18 -30.84
C ASN A 651 6.12 32.27 -29.31
N THR A 652 4.94 31.91 -28.82
CA THR A 652 4.60 31.90 -27.39
C THR A 652 4.08 30.54 -26.96
N ASP A 653 4.42 30.11 -25.75
CA ASP A 653 3.85 28.92 -25.10
C ASP A 653 2.51 29.19 -24.41
N ALA A 654 2.02 30.43 -24.48
CA ALA A 654 0.69 30.80 -23.99
C ALA A 654 -0.38 30.28 -24.96
N TRP A 655 -0.78 29.01 -24.79
CA TRP A 655 -1.75 28.34 -25.67
C TRP A 655 -3.09 29.09 -25.81
N ARG A 656 -3.49 29.86 -24.81
CA ARG A 656 -4.68 30.73 -24.85
C ARG A 656 -4.58 31.90 -25.84
N SER A 657 -3.37 32.16 -26.35
CA SER A 657 -3.08 33.19 -27.36
C SER A 657 -2.81 32.59 -28.74
N TRP A 658 -2.84 31.27 -28.86
CA TRP A 658 -2.81 30.61 -30.16
C TRP A 658 -4.12 30.92 -30.91
N PRO A 659 -4.28 30.58 -32.20
CA PRO A 659 -5.57 30.62 -32.87
C PRO A 659 -6.44 29.46 -32.41
N ALA A 660 -7.72 29.72 -32.19
CA ALA A 660 -8.70 28.65 -32.00
C ALA A 660 -9.15 28.12 -33.36
N PHE A 661 -9.40 26.83 -33.44
CA PHE A 661 -10.10 26.22 -34.56
C PHE A 661 -11.55 26.70 -34.61
N TYR A 662 -11.81 27.78 -35.36
CA TYR A 662 -13.18 28.24 -35.66
C TYR A 662 -13.81 27.48 -36.85
N GLY A 663 -13.01 26.67 -37.55
CA GLY A 663 -13.41 25.84 -38.69
C GLY A 663 -14.20 24.59 -38.28
N ARG A 664 -15.03 24.09 -39.20
CA ARG A 664 -15.72 22.80 -39.00
C ARG A 664 -14.71 21.68 -39.13
N VAL A 665 -14.65 20.76 -38.17
CA VAL A 665 -14.13 19.41 -38.42
C VAL A 665 -14.94 18.82 -39.58
N GLN A 666 -14.26 18.48 -40.68
CA GLN A 666 -14.94 17.95 -41.87
C GLN A 666 -15.07 16.44 -41.74
N THR A 667 -16.00 16.05 -40.86
CA THR A 667 -16.27 14.66 -40.46
C THR A 667 -16.50 13.73 -41.65
N GLU A 668 -17.18 14.25 -42.67
CA GLU A 668 -17.49 13.57 -43.92
C GLU A 668 -16.25 13.30 -44.79
N ARG A 669 -15.12 13.96 -44.48
CA ARG A 669 -13.82 13.76 -45.12
C ARG A 669 -12.83 13.02 -44.23
N CYS A 670 -13.22 12.62 -43.02
CA CYS A 670 -12.42 11.77 -42.15
C CYS A 670 -12.39 10.35 -42.70
N SER A 671 -11.24 9.70 -42.61
CA SER A 671 -11.12 8.29 -43.03
C SER A 671 -10.07 7.57 -42.20
N ALA A 672 -10.26 6.27 -42.01
CA ALA A 672 -9.30 5.41 -41.33
C ALA A 672 -7.91 5.39 -42.00
N GLU A 673 -7.80 5.80 -43.27
CA GLU A 673 -6.53 5.83 -44.00
C GLU A 673 -5.79 7.17 -43.88
N LYS A 674 -6.52 8.28 -43.73
CA LYS A 674 -5.93 9.63 -43.79
C LYS A 674 -5.93 10.36 -42.47
N GLY A 675 -6.76 9.96 -41.51
CA GLY A 675 -6.97 10.64 -40.24
C GLY A 675 -8.08 11.70 -40.32
N LEU A 676 -7.98 12.70 -39.43
CA LEU A 676 -9.00 13.71 -39.19
C LEU A 676 -8.76 14.94 -40.08
N CYS A 677 -9.68 15.24 -40.99
CA CYS A 677 -9.59 16.41 -41.85
C CYS A 677 -10.01 17.68 -41.09
N VAL A 678 -9.11 18.67 -41.05
CA VAL A 678 -9.35 19.96 -40.40
C VAL A 678 -9.12 21.12 -41.38
N GLU A 679 -9.83 22.22 -41.14
CA GLU A 679 -9.76 23.45 -41.94
C GLU A 679 -9.04 24.55 -41.16
N PHE A 680 -8.17 25.29 -41.85
CA PHE A 680 -7.34 26.38 -41.32
C PHE A 680 -7.78 27.74 -41.90
N GLU A 681 -7.26 28.82 -41.31
CA GLU A 681 -7.44 30.16 -41.86
C GLU A 681 -6.61 30.35 -43.15
N GLU A 682 -7.03 31.31 -43.95
CA GLU A 682 -6.36 31.61 -45.22
C GLU A 682 -4.89 32.00 -44.99
N GLY A 683 -3.98 31.37 -45.74
CA GLY A 683 -2.56 31.66 -45.69
C GLY A 683 -1.76 30.88 -44.63
N GLU A 684 -2.40 30.15 -43.72
CA GLU A 684 -1.69 29.38 -42.67
C GLU A 684 -0.96 28.16 -43.25
N LEU A 685 -1.55 27.49 -44.23
CA LEU A 685 -0.95 26.29 -44.83
C LEU A 685 -0.02 26.55 -46.02
N ASP A 686 0.05 27.78 -46.52
CA ASP A 686 0.84 28.13 -47.72
C ASP A 686 2.31 27.70 -47.58
N GLY A 687 2.83 26.97 -48.57
CA GLY A 687 4.24 26.55 -48.60
C GLY A 687 4.56 25.33 -47.74
N LEU A 688 3.56 24.69 -47.14
CA LEU A 688 3.71 23.45 -46.38
C LEU A 688 3.39 22.19 -47.21
N GLU A 689 2.95 22.35 -48.45
CA GLU A 689 2.54 21.25 -49.31
C GLU A 689 3.67 20.24 -49.54
N GLY A 690 3.35 18.96 -49.34
CA GLY A 690 4.33 17.88 -49.48
C GLY A 690 5.33 17.75 -48.34
N SER A 691 5.20 18.54 -47.26
CA SER A 691 5.93 18.34 -46.01
C SER A 691 5.66 16.95 -45.43
N THR A 692 6.73 16.31 -44.95
CA THR A 692 6.69 15.02 -44.24
C THR A 692 7.05 15.15 -42.77
N ASP A 693 7.31 16.36 -42.30
CA ASP A 693 7.86 16.60 -40.96
C ASP A 693 7.06 17.64 -40.16
N ALA A 694 6.13 18.35 -40.82
CA ALA A 694 5.24 19.28 -40.13
C ALA A 694 4.35 18.54 -39.11
N GLU A 695 4.24 19.13 -37.94
CA GLU A 695 3.40 18.66 -36.84
C GLU A 695 2.51 19.80 -36.35
N ILE A 696 1.49 19.46 -35.57
CA ILE A 696 0.63 20.42 -34.91
C ILE A 696 0.45 20.02 -33.47
N ILE A 697 0.80 20.91 -32.55
CA ILE A 697 0.32 20.83 -31.18
C ILE A 697 -1.12 21.29 -31.23
N LEU A 698 -2.03 20.42 -30.82
CA LEU A 698 -3.45 20.71 -30.75
C LEU A 698 -3.94 20.47 -29.34
N LEU A 699 -4.74 21.39 -28.82
CA LEU A 699 -5.54 21.21 -27.61
C LEU A 699 -6.98 20.93 -28.03
N PRO A 700 -7.43 19.66 -28.13
CA PRO A 700 -8.83 19.32 -28.38
C PRO A 700 -9.75 19.92 -27.33
N THR A 701 -9.26 20.06 -26.11
CA THR A 701 -9.90 20.78 -25.00
C THR A 701 -8.83 21.48 -24.15
N GLN A 702 -9.23 22.27 -23.15
CA GLN A 702 -8.30 22.99 -22.27
C GLN A 702 -7.44 22.13 -21.31
N TYR A 703 -7.63 20.81 -21.25
CA TYR A 703 -7.01 19.92 -20.23
C TYR A 703 -6.17 18.76 -20.78
N TRP A 704 -6.06 18.59 -22.10
CA TRP A 704 -5.31 17.54 -22.78
C TRP A 704 -4.88 18.04 -24.15
N ASN A 705 -3.73 17.57 -24.61
CA ASN A 705 -3.17 17.96 -25.90
C ASN A 705 -2.62 16.75 -26.64
N ILE A 706 -2.52 16.90 -27.95
CA ILE A 706 -1.86 15.96 -28.86
C ILE A 706 -0.81 16.70 -29.69
N ILE A 707 0.12 15.96 -30.25
CA ILE A 707 1.10 16.41 -31.23
C ILE A 707 0.95 15.55 -32.49
N ALA A 708 -0.02 15.92 -33.32
CA ALA A 708 -0.38 15.18 -34.51
C ALA A 708 0.53 15.53 -35.70
N GLU A 709 0.78 14.56 -36.57
CA GLU A 709 1.43 14.85 -37.85
C GLU A 709 0.45 15.55 -38.79
N LEU A 710 0.92 16.60 -39.48
CA LEU A 710 0.13 17.28 -40.51
C LEU A 710 0.45 16.68 -41.88
N ARG A 711 -0.56 16.12 -42.55
CA ARG A 711 -0.41 15.44 -43.86
C ARG A 711 -1.47 15.90 -44.85
N ASP A 712 -1.26 15.53 -46.12
CA ASP A 712 -2.18 15.81 -47.22
C ASP A 712 -2.61 17.30 -47.27
N ILE A 713 -1.65 18.18 -47.05
CA ILE A 713 -1.86 19.63 -46.90
C ILE A 713 -2.28 20.23 -48.25
N ASP A 714 -3.45 20.87 -48.27
CA ASP A 714 -4.01 21.63 -49.39
C ASP A 714 -4.23 23.08 -48.94
N SER A 715 -3.28 23.96 -49.25
CA SER A 715 -3.36 25.39 -48.89
C SER A 715 -4.50 26.11 -49.59
N ALA A 716 -4.76 25.79 -50.86
CA ALA A 716 -5.83 26.41 -51.65
C ALA A 716 -7.22 26.00 -51.13
N GLY A 717 -7.36 24.73 -50.71
CA GLY A 717 -8.53 24.22 -50.02
C GLY A 717 -8.61 24.61 -48.54
N LYS A 718 -7.52 25.15 -47.97
CA LYS A 718 -7.32 25.48 -46.55
C LYS A 718 -7.50 24.26 -45.64
N THR A 719 -7.13 23.07 -46.09
CA THR A 719 -7.34 21.83 -45.34
C THR A 719 -6.05 21.03 -45.17
N ALA A 720 -5.93 20.34 -44.05
CA ALA A 720 -4.93 19.28 -43.85
C ALA A 720 -5.52 18.15 -43.01
N PHE A 721 -4.81 17.02 -42.97
CA PHE A 721 -5.19 15.86 -42.18
C PHE A 721 -4.30 15.73 -40.94
N LEU A 722 -4.92 15.59 -39.78
CA LEU A 722 -4.28 15.25 -38.52
C LEU A 722 -4.10 13.74 -38.45
N ARG A 723 -2.88 13.30 -38.16
CA ARG A 723 -2.56 11.89 -37.95
C ARG A 723 -1.96 11.69 -36.57
N SER A 724 -2.73 11.03 -35.71
CA SER A 724 -2.36 10.68 -34.36
C SER A 724 -3.17 9.47 -33.94
N LYS A 725 -2.51 8.48 -33.33
CA LYS A 725 -3.14 7.33 -32.68
C LYS A 725 -3.50 7.60 -31.22
N ILE A 726 -3.15 8.76 -30.68
CA ILE A 726 -3.49 9.11 -29.30
C ILE A 726 -5.00 9.39 -29.21
N PRO A 727 -5.75 8.69 -28.34
CA PRO A 727 -7.17 8.92 -28.17
C PRO A 727 -7.43 10.18 -27.33
N ALA A 728 -7.87 11.27 -27.96
CA ALA A 728 -8.04 12.57 -27.30
C ALA A 728 -9.21 13.43 -27.82
N PHE A 729 -9.98 12.95 -28.81
CA PHE A 729 -11.11 13.71 -29.36
C PHE A 729 -12.42 13.37 -28.63
N VAL A 730 -13.29 14.35 -28.38
CA VAL A 730 -14.52 14.16 -27.60
C VAL A 730 -15.69 13.76 -28.51
N ARG A 731 -16.40 12.67 -28.17
CA ARG A 731 -17.40 12.05 -29.06
C ARG A 731 -18.86 12.41 -28.77
N LYS A 732 -19.15 13.40 -27.92
CA LYS A 732 -20.42 13.38 -27.17
C LYS A 732 -21.69 13.46 -28.02
N TYR A 733 -21.75 14.11 -29.19
CA TYR A 733 -22.87 14.01 -30.14
C TYR A 733 -22.43 14.45 -31.54
N ASP A 734 -22.27 13.52 -32.49
CA ASP A 734 -21.91 13.81 -33.89
C ASP A 734 -20.52 14.48 -34.05
N PHE A 735 -19.64 13.99 -34.91
CA PHE A 735 -18.31 14.60 -35.08
C PHE A 735 -18.38 16.07 -35.59
N ASN A 736 -19.58 16.59 -35.90
CA ASN A 736 -19.81 17.92 -36.41
C ASN A 736 -19.75 18.95 -35.28
N ARG A 737 -18.79 19.88 -35.38
CA ARG A 737 -18.56 21.02 -34.48
C ARG A 737 -18.17 20.69 -33.03
N ASP A 738 -18.55 19.53 -32.51
CA ASP A 738 -18.38 19.16 -31.09
C ASP A 738 -17.15 18.26 -30.81
N ALA A 739 -16.41 17.81 -31.85
CA ALA A 739 -15.18 17.02 -31.70
C ALA A 739 -14.06 17.73 -30.92
N MET A 740 -14.13 19.07 -30.86
CA MET A 740 -13.23 19.96 -30.11
C MET A 740 -13.88 20.51 -28.83
N GLY A 741 -14.80 19.74 -28.22
CA GLY A 741 -15.39 20.05 -26.91
C GLY A 741 -16.63 20.98 -26.91
N GLY A 742 -17.02 21.56 -28.05
CA GLY A 742 -18.29 22.32 -28.20
C GLY A 742 -18.36 23.67 -27.46
N THR A 743 -17.29 24.10 -26.80
CA THR A 743 -17.21 25.28 -25.90
C THR A 743 -16.46 26.49 -26.49
N GLY A 744 -15.96 26.41 -27.72
CA GLY A 744 -15.09 27.44 -28.32
C GLY A 744 -13.60 27.23 -28.05
N GLU A 745 -13.20 25.98 -27.81
CA GLU A 745 -11.82 25.50 -27.61
C GLU A 745 -11.22 24.99 -28.94
N GLY A 746 -10.02 24.38 -28.90
CA GLY A 746 -9.31 23.94 -30.12
C GLY A 746 -8.11 24.81 -30.49
N TRP A 747 -7.27 25.14 -29.53
CA TRP A 747 -6.09 25.98 -29.75
C TRP A 747 -4.96 25.17 -30.37
N TYR A 748 -4.18 25.79 -31.26
CA TYR A 748 -3.14 25.03 -31.96
C TYR A 748 -1.88 25.83 -32.33
N ASN A 749 -0.79 25.11 -32.57
CA ASN A 749 0.46 25.67 -33.08
C ASN A 749 1.11 24.69 -34.06
N ILE A 750 1.41 25.13 -35.29
CA ILE A 750 2.06 24.32 -36.32
C ILE A 750 3.56 24.40 -36.11
N LEU A 751 4.20 23.23 -36.01
CA LEU A 751 5.61 23.07 -35.75
C LEU A 751 6.39 22.59 -36.98
N ASN A 752 7.71 22.77 -36.92
CA ASN A 752 8.70 22.13 -37.78
C ASN A 752 8.54 22.46 -39.26
N THR A 753 8.52 23.76 -39.55
CA THR A 753 8.42 24.26 -40.93
C THR A 753 9.45 25.36 -41.19
N LEU A 754 9.93 25.44 -42.44
CA LEU A 754 10.76 26.55 -42.88
C LEU A 754 9.99 27.89 -42.84
N LYS A 755 8.69 27.85 -43.11
CA LYS A 755 7.82 29.02 -43.13
C LYS A 755 7.80 29.77 -41.80
N TYR A 756 7.79 29.01 -40.71
CA TYR A 756 7.68 29.51 -39.34
C TYR A 756 9.01 29.54 -38.59
N LEU A 757 10.13 29.26 -39.27
CA LEU A 757 11.46 29.48 -38.71
C LEU A 757 11.79 30.98 -38.83
N ASP A 758 11.47 31.76 -37.81
CA ASP A 758 11.49 33.24 -37.88
C ASP A 758 12.09 33.97 -36.67
N GLU A 759 12.52 33.24 -35.62
CA GLU A 759 13.24 33.80 -34.48
C GLU A 759 14.60 33.12 -34.20
N PRO A 760 15.59 33.85 -33.61
CA PRO A 760 16.83 33.23 -33.13
C PRO A 760 16.57 32.17 -32.06
N GLY A 761 17.22 31.02 -32.20
CA GLY A 761 17.05 29.85 -31.34
C GLY A 761 16.10 28.81 -31.93
N GLU A 762 15.39 29.13 -33.00
CA GLU A 762 14.51 28.17 -33.67
C GLU A 762 15.25 27.27 -34.67
N TRP A 763 14.74 26.06 -34.85
CA TRP A 763 15.22 25.11 -35.85
C TRP A 763 14.06 24.37 -36.53
N CYS A 764 14.32 23.77 -37.68
CA CYS A 764 13.41 22.80 -38.30
C CYS A 764 14.19 21.76 -39.09
N ILE A 765 13.58 20.61 -39.36
CA ILE A 765 14.16 19.52 -40.14
C ILE A 765 13.32 19.20 -41.37
N ASP A 766 14.00 18.98 -42.48
CA ASP A 766 13.49 18.33 -43.68
C ASP A 766 14.14 16.95 -43.78
N SER A 767 13.50 15.96 -43.15
CA SER A 767 14.06 14.61 -43.03
C SER A 767 14.12 13.94 -44.41
N LYS A 768 13.17 14.25 -45.30
CA LYS A 768 13.13 13.78 -46.69
C LYS A 768 14.32 14.28 -47.50
N ALA A 769 14.71 15.54 -47.35
CA ALA A 769 15.92 16.08 -47.96
C ALA A 769 17.21 15.66 -47.24
N GLY A 770 17.11 15.26 -45.96
CA GLY A 770 18.25 14.99 -45.09
C GLY A 770 18.94 16.28 -44.67
N LYS A 771 18.17 17.31 -44.30
CA LYS A 771 18.68 18.62 -43.90
C LYS A 771 18.03 19.11 -42.62
N VAL A 772 18.84 19.72 -41.76
CA VAL A 772 18.37 20.48 -40.61
C VAL A 772 18.77 21.94 -40.77
N TYR A 773 17.90 22.85 -40.36
CA TYR A 773 18.08 24.29 -40.40
C TYR A 773 17.97 24.84 -38.97
N TYR A 774 18.90 25.70 -38.57
CA TYR A 774 18.92 26.33 -37.25
C TYR A 774 19.28 27.80 -37.38
N TRP A 775 18.55 28.68 -36.70
CA TRP A 775 18.92 30.06 -36.50
C TRP A 775 19.62 30.19 -35.13
N PRO A 776 20.95 30.39 -35.05
CA PRO A 776 21.63 30.52 -33.76
C PRO A 776 21.19 31.76 -32.97
N LYS A 777 21.02 31.63 -31.65
CA LYS A 777 20.76 32.76 -30.74
C LYS A 777 21.86 33.83 -30.83
N ASN A 778 23.12 33.40 -30.98
CA ASN A 778 24.28 34.27 -31.12
C ASN A 778 24.99 34.01 -32.46
N GLU A 779 25.08 35.04 -33.30
CA GLU A 779 25.79 34.89 -34.58
C GLU A 779 27.30 34.61 -34.36
N GLY A 780 27.81 33.56 -35.00
CA GLY A 780 29.23 33.20 -35.00
C GLY A 780 29.66 32.12 -34.00
N THR A 781 28.77 31.64 -33.12
CA THR A 781 29.09 30.57 -32.15
C THR A 781 28.91 29.16 -32.71
N ILE A 782 28.16 28.99 -33.81
CA ILE A 782 27.70 27.68 -34.30
C ILE A 782 28.83 26.65 -34.55
N HIS A 783 30.03 27.10 -34.91
CA HIS A 783 31.17 26.21 -35.14
C HIS A 783 31.89 25.77 -33.86
N GLN A 784 31.57 26.41 -32.73
CA GLN A 784 32.05 26.11 -31.39
C GLN A 784 31.00 25.34 -30.58
N ASP A 785 29.73 25.47 -30.96
CA ASP A 785 28.59 24.86 -30.28
C ASP A 785 28.54 23.33 -30.45
N LYS A 786 28.28 22.60 -29.36
CA LYS A 786 27.94 21.16 -29.40
C LYS A 786 26.45 21.04 -29.72
N ILE A 787 26.12 20.80 -30.99
CA ILE A 787 24.74 20.63 -31.44
C ILE A 787 24.41 19.14 -31.54
N VAL A 788 23.38 18.69 -30.82
CA VAL A 788 23.01 17.28 -30.65
C VAL A 788 21.53 17.09 -30.95
N ALA A 789 21.18 16.02 -31.67
CA ALA A 789 19.81 15.53 -31.79
C ALA A 789 19.73 14.08 -31.32
N PRO A 790 18.63 13.65 -30.68
CA PRO A 790 18.45 12.28 -30.26
C PRO A 790 18.10 11.36 -31.44
N LYS A 791 18.34 10.06 -31.28
CA LYS A 791 17.97 9.03 -32.27
C LYS A 791 17.03 7.95 -31.71
N PRO A 792 17.34 7.27 -30.58
CA PRO A 792 16.43 6.27 -30.02
C PRO A 792 15.36 6.90 -29.10
N TYR A 793 14.22 6.24 -28.97
CA TYR A 793 13.14 6.63 -28.04
C TYR A 793 13.38 6.11 -26.61
N GLU A 794 14.09 5.00 -26.49
CA GLU A 794 14.44 4.33 -25.23
C GLU A 794 15.96 4.09 -25.20
N LEU A 795 16.62 4.21 -24.05
CA LEU A 795 18.03 3.85 -23.89
C LEU A 795 18.17 2.45 -23.29
N ILE A 796 17.31 2.13 -22.33
CA ILE A 796 17.29 0.84 -21.64
C ILE A 796 15.87 0.31 -21.66
N ARG A 797 15.72 -0.97 -21.99
CA ARG A 797 14.48 -1.70 -21.85
C ARG A 797 14.72 -3.00 -21.09
N LEU A 798 14.03 -3.19 -19.98
CA LEU A 798 13.89 -4.49 -19.31
C LEU A 798 12.56 -5.07 -19.75
N GLN A 799 12.58 -6.24 -20.37
CA GLN A 799 11.41 -6.87 -20.96
C GLN A 799 11.32 -8.35 -20.58
N GLY A 800 10.31 -8.70 -19.79
CA GLY A 800 9.88 -10.08 -19.54
C GLY A 800 9.32 -10.75 -20.80
N ASP A 801 8.79 -11.97 -20.67
CA ASP A 801 7.94 -12.51 -21.72
C ASP A 801 6.56 -11.84 -21.75
N GLY A 802 5.90 -11.84 -22.90
CA GLY A 802 4.65 -11.11 -23.09
C GLY A 802 3.44 -11.81 -22.47
N VAL A 803 2.30 -11.12 -22.51
CA VAL A 803 0.98 -11.60 -22.07
C VAL A 803 0.60 -12.94 -22.70
N GLU A 804 1.05 -13.23 -23.92
CA GLU A 804 0.81 -14.51 -24.59
C GLU A 804 1.45 -15.71 -23.86
N ASN A 805 2.44 -15.44 -23.01
CA ASN A 805 3.08 -16.41 -22.13
C ASN A 805 2.69 -16.20 -20.65
N GLY A 806 1.76 -15.27 -20.36
CA GLY A 806 1.29 -14.93 -19.01
C GLY A 806 2.39 -14.42 -18.09
N PHE A 807 3.38 -13.70 -18.64
CA PHE A 807 4.55 -13.18 -17.90
C PHE A 807 5.24 -14.23 -16.99
N GLN A 808 5.29 -15.49 -17.43
CA GLN A 808 5.92 -16.59 -16.69
C GLN A 808 7.42 -16.39 -16.44
N ARG A 809 8.09 -15.52 -17.20
CA ARG A 809 9.51 -15.20 -17.04
C ARG A 809 9.72 -13.70 -17.06
N LEU A 810 10.13 -13.19 -15.90
CA LEU A 810 10.40 -11.77 -15.69
C LEU A 810 11.88 -11.45 -15.82
N VAL A 811 12.20 -10.16 -16.00
CA VAL A 811 13.54 -9.65 -15.68
C VAL A 811 13.59 -9.37 -14.19
N GLU A 812 14.53 -10.00 -13.48
CA GLU A 812 14.59 -9.92 -12.02
C GLU A 812 15.98 -9.57 -11.48
N TYR A 813 16.02 -8.90 -10.32
CA TYR A 813 17.26 -8.61 -9.57
C TYR A 813 18.35 -7.91 -10.39
N LEU A 814 17.94 -7.00 -11.29
CA LEU A 814 18.82 -6.17 -12.10
C LEU A 814 18.84 -4.74 -11.55
N THR A 815 20.02 -4.19 -11.28
CA THR A 815 20.19 -2.84 -10.71
C THR A 815 21.02 -1.94 -11.62
N PHE A 816 20.55 -0.72 -11.84
CA PHE A 816 21.32 0.39 -12.42
C PHE A 816 21.62 1.42 -11.33
N ASP A 817 22.91 1.64 -11.05
CA ASP A 817 23.37 2.45 -9.92
C ASP A 817 24.33 3.55 -10.36
N GLY A 818 23.93 4.81 -10.19
CA GLY A 818 24.79 5.96 -10.46
C GLY A 818 24.95 6.33 -11.93
N ILE A 819 24.12 5.80 -12.84
CA ILE A 819 24.29 5.99 -14.29
C ILE A 819 23.52 7.23 -14.75
N ALA A 820 24.09 7.99 -15.67
CA ALA A 820 23.39 9.08 -16.36
C ALA A 820 22.80 8.59 -17.68
N PHE A 821 21.55 8.94 -17.96
CA PHE A 821 20.82 8.62 -19.19
C PHE A 821 20.46 9.93 -19.89
N GLN A 822 20.87 10.10 -21.14
CA GLN A 822 20.69 11.35 -21.86
C GLN A 822 20.23 11.19 -23.31
N TYR A 823 19.42 12.15 -23.79
CA TYR A 823 19.06 12.31 -25.19
C TYR A 823 18.28 11.12 -25.76
N THR A 824 16.99 11.05 -25.43
CA THR A 824 16.03 10.23 -26.18
C THR A 824 15.11 11.11 -26.99
N ASP A 825 14.66 10.61 -28.13
CA ASP A 825 13.60 11.25 -28.89
C ASP A 825 12.24 10.75 -28.37
N ARG A 826 11.15 11.19 -28.98
CA ARG A 826 9.82 10.63 -28.77
C ARG A 826 9.31 9.86 -29.99
N ILE A 827 8.46 8.86 -29.74
CA ILE A 827 7.69 8.23 -30.81
C ILE A 827 6.71 9.27 -31.41
N SER A 828 6.70 9.42 -32.73
CA SER A 828 5.66 10.22 -33.40
C SER A 828 4.29 9.57 -33.20
N GLU A 829 3.25 10.37 -32.92
CA GLU A 829 1.94 9.83 -32.53
C GLU A 829 1.26 8.96 -33.60
N ASP A 830 1.59 9.18 -34.87
CA ASP A 830 1.13 8.34 -35.99
C ASP A 830 1.83 6.96 -36.03
N GLN A 831 3.01 6.87 -35.41
CA GLN A 831 3.88 5.69 -35.44
C GLN A 831 3.85 4.88 -34.16
N ILE A 832 2.97 5.23 -33.21
CA ILE A 832 2.83 4.46 -31.97
C ILE A 832 2.47 3.00 -32.30
N PRO A 833 3.21 2.01 -31.78
CA PRO A 833 2.89 0.60 -32.01
C PRO A 833 1.55 0.21 -31.38
N GLU A 834 0.85 -0.74 -32.00
CA GLU A 834 -0.39 -1.30 -31.44
C GLU A 834 -0.14 -1.91 -30.05
N GLY A 835 -1.12 -1.77 -29.15
CA GLY A 835 -1.06 -2.30 -27.78
C GLY A 835 -0.19 -1.51 -26.80
N ARG A 836 0.58 -0.50 -27.26
CA ARG A 836 1.39 0.36 -26.38
C ARG A 836 0.59 1.49 -25.75
N LEU A 837 -0.52 1.89 -26.38
CA LEU A 837 -1.47 2.85 -25.84
C LEU A 837 -2.45 2.12 -24.95
N VAL A 838 -2.58 2.60 -23.72
CA VAL A 838 -3.50 2.05 -22.73
C VAL A 838 -4.50 3.10 -22.25
N ARG A 839 -4.31 4.39 -22.56
CA ARG A 839 -5.14 5.51 -22.10
C ARG A 839 -5.06 6.72 -23.06
N ASN A 840 -5.24 7.94 -22.55
CA ASN A 840 -5.59 9.15 -23.30
C ASN A 840 -4.54 10.23 -23.12
N ALA A 841 -4.05 10.81 -24.22
CA ALA A 841 -3.10 11.93 -24.17
C ALA A 841 -1.76 11.65 -23.45
N GLU A 842 -1.45 10.39 -23.10
CA GLU A 842 -0.13 9.99 -22.62
C GLU A 842 0.71 9.28 -23.68
N ASN A 843 2.01 9.56 -23.63
CA ASN A 843 2.99 8.86 -24.44
C ASN A 843 3.39 7.52 -23.80
N PRO A 844 3.56 6.46 -24.61
CA PRO A 844 3.88 5.15 -24.09
C PRO A 844 5.39 4.88 -23.97
N ASP A 845 6.26 5.84 -24.29
CA ASP A 845 7.73 5.71 -24.30
C ASP A 845 8.42 6.49 -23.17
N ALA A 846 9.62 6.02 -22.80
CA ALA A 846 10.46 6.62 -21.77
C ALA A 846 11.93 6.28 -21.98
N ALA A 847 12.83 7.09 -21.41
CA ALA A 847 14.27 6.83 -21.50
C ALA A 847 14.69 5.48 -20.90
N VAL A 848 14.05 5.07 -19.80
CA VAL A 848 14.23 3.75 -19.16
C VAL A 848 12.88 3.07 -19.02
N TYR A 849 12.76 1.86 -19.57
CA TYR A 849 11.49 1.13 -19.64
C TYR A 849 11.54 -0.20 -18.89
N PHE A 850 10.60 -0.42 -17.98
CA PHE A 850 10.39 -1.66 -17.25
C PHE A 850 9.09 -2.30 -17.73
N ASP A 851 9.17 -3.53 -18.23
CA ASP A 851 8.04 -4.27 -18.80
C ASP A 851 8.13 -5.73 -18.37
N GLY A 852 7.22 -6.22 -17.51
CA GLY A 852 7.32 -7.59 -16.99
C GLY A 852 8.59 -7.83 -16.17
N THR A 853 8.72 -7.10 -15.06
CA THR A 853 9.94 -7.06 -14.24
C THR A 853 9.61 -7.25 -12.77
N ALA A 854 10.51 -7.88 -12.01
CA ALA A 854 10.38 -7.90 -10.56
C ALA A 854 11.70 -7.59 -9.85
N HIS A 855 11.65 -6.91 -8.70
CA HIS A 855 12.83 -6.63 -7.88
C HIS A 855 13.99 -5.94 -8.63
N CYS A 856 13.68 -5.16 -9.68
CA CYS A 856 14.66 -4.39 -10.42
C CYS A 856 14.75 -2.96 -9.87
N ARG A 857 15.92 -2.34 -10.01
CA ARG A 857 16.22 -1.08 -9.32
C ARG A 857 16.90 -0.07 -10.24
N LEU A 858 16.43 1.17 -10.20
CA LEU A 858 17.11 2.35 -10.75
C LEU A 858 17.43 3.30 -9.60
N ILE A 859 18.71 3.38 -9.24
CA ILE A 859 19.16 4.09 -8.05
C ILE A 859 20.27 5.09 -8.35
N ASN A 860 20.27 6.22 -7.63
CA ASN A 860 21.30 7.27 -7.69
C ASN A 860 21.60 7.79 -9.10
N SER A 861 20.67 7.61 -10.03
CA SER A 861 20.88 7.84 -11.45
C SER A 861 20.31 9.19 -11.86
N SER A 862 20.71 9.70 -13.02
CA SER A 862 20.16 10.94 -13.56
C SER A 862 19.61 10.71 -14.95
N ILE A 863 18.39 11.13 -15.22
CA ILE A 863 17.78 11.11 -16.55
C ILE A 863 17.57 12.54 -17.00
N SER A 864 18.14 12.93 -18.13
CA SER A 864 17.94 14.26 -18.68
C SER A 864 17.83 14.29 -20.19
N HIS A 865 17.21 15.34 -20.75
CA HIS A 865 17.03 15.48 -22.20
C HIS A 865 16.23 14.30 -22.78
N SER A 866 15.12 13.94 -22.12
CA SER A 866 14.19 12.93 -22.65
C SER A 866 13.17 13.59 -23.57
N GLY A 867 12.85 12.95 -24.69
CA GLY A 867 11.76 13.35 -25.59
C GLY A 867 10.36 13.02 -25.04
N SER A 868 10.27 12.14 -24.04
CA SER A 868 9.01 11.78 -23.37
C SER A 868 9.21 11.63 -21.85
N PHE A 869 8.72 10.55 -21.22
CA PHE A 869 8.88 10.29 -19.80
C PHE A 869 10.34 9.91 -19.46
N ALA A 870 10.72 10.05 -18.19
CA ALA A 870 12.02 9.56 -17.74
C ALA A 870 11.99 8.04 -17.53
N VAL A 871 10.97 7.54 -16.85
CA VAL A 871 10.80 6.11 -16.54
C VAL A 871 9.36 5.68 -16.79
N THR A 872 9.18 4.53 -17.44
CA THR A 872 7.88 3.84 -17.51
C THR A 872 7.99 2.46 -16.87
N VAL A 873 7.02 2.13 -16.02
CA VAL A 873 6.87 0.83 -15.34
C VAL A 873 5.55 0.22 -15.79
N SER A 874 5.61 -0.85 -16.57
CA SER A 874 4.46 -1.32 -17.36
C SER A 874 4.17 -2.81 -17.23
N HIS A 875 2.92 -3.19 -17.53
CA HIS A 875 2.38 -4.55 -17.49
C HIS A 875 2.70 -5.26 -16.17
N TYR A 876 3.25 -6.48 -16.17
CA TYR A 876 3.52 -7.26 -14.96
C TYR A 876 4.78 -6.80 -14.19
N ALA A 877 4.96 -5.48 -14.04
CA ALA A 877 6.05 -4.92 -13.28
C ALA A 877 5.71 -4.83 -11.78
N GLN A 878 6.48 -5.52 -10.94
CA GLN A 878 6.19 -5.65 -9.51
C GLN A 878 7.43 -5.44 -8.63
N HIS A 879 7.27 -4.87 -7.44
CA HIS A 879 8.38 -4.76 -6.47
C HIS A 879 9.64 -4.06 -7.01
N ASN A 880 9.50 -3.16 -7.99
CA ASN A 880 10.62 -2.41 -8.54
C ASN A 880 10.84 -1.11 -7.77
N GLU A 881 12.09 -0.65 -7.74
CA GLU A 881 12.50 0.51 -6.96
C GLU A 881 13.14 1.60 -7.82
N ILE A 882 12.55 2.80 -7.81
CA ILE A 882 13.07 4.00 -8.47
C ILE A 882 13.46 5.00 -7.37
N LEU A 883 14.73 4.99 -6.97
CA LEU A 883 15.20 5.69 -5.76
C LEU A 883 16.32 6.68 -6.02
N HIS A 884 16.28 7.84 -5.37
CA HIS A 884 17.39 8.81 -5.37
C HIS A 884 17.79 9.30 -6.77
N ASN A 885 16.84 9.39 -7.71
CA ASN A 885 17.13 9.81 -9.07
C ASN A 885 16.87 11.30 -9.30
N GLN A 886 17.65 11.89 -10.20
CA GLN A 886 17.42 13.24 -10.71
C GLN A 886 16.83 13.16 -12.12
N LEU A 887 15.58 13.60 -12.28
CA LEU A 887 14.84 13.57 -13.54
C LEU A 887 14.62 15.01 -14.00
N LYS A 888 15.22 15.42 -15.12
CA LYS A 888 15.13 16.82 -15.57
C LYS A 888 15.07 17.01 -17.07
N ASP A 889 14.47 18.10 -17.53
CA ASP A 889 14.33 18.39 -18.97
C ASP A 889 13.69 17.20 -19.73
N LEU A 890 12.43 16.96 -19.38
CA LEU A 890 11.63 15.83 -19.81
C LEU A 890 10.55 16.31 -20.78
N GLY A 891 10.38 15.56 -21.86
CA GLY A 891 9.40 15.88 -22.88
C GLY A 891 7.96 15.76 -22.37
N SER A 892 7.72 14.76 -21.52
CA SER A 892 6.46 14.49 -20.81
C SER A 892 6.69 14.63 -19.29
N GLY A 893 6.40 13.60 -18.48
CA GLY A 893 6.55 13.60 -17.03
C GLY A 893 7.76 12.83 -16.50
N GLY A 894 7.82 12.64 -15.19
CA GLY A 894 8.89 11.89 -14.51
C GLY A 894 8.76 10.37 -14.67
N VAL A 895 7.85 9.79 -13.90
CA VAL A 895 7.62 8.34 -13.80
C VAL A 895 6.16 8.04 -14.12
N GLN A 896 5.92 7.05 -14.97
CA GLN A 896 4.58 6.59 -15.30
C GLN A 896 4.42 5.08 -15.05
N PHE A 897 3.28 4.71 -14.45
CA PHE A 897 2.84 3.33 -14.32
C PHE A 897 1.73 3.05 -15.32
N LEU A 898 1.86 1.96 -16.08
CA LEU A 898 0.92 1.55 -17.10
C LEU A 898 0.60 0.04 -16.96
N GLY A 899 -0.52 -0.29 -16.33
CA GLY A 899 -1.07 -1.65 -16.36
C GLY A 899 -1.65 -1.99 -17.74
N TYR A 900 -1.95 -3.28 -17.94
CA TYR A 900 -2.55 -3.73 -19.21
C TYR A 900 -3.92 -3.10 -19.45
N GLY A 901 -4.75 -2.98 -18.40
CA GLY A 901 -6.13 -2.53 -18.51
C GLY A 901 -7.01 -3.17 -17.44
N VAL A 902 -8.33 -3.01 -17.55
CA VAL A 902 -9.28 -3.69 -16.66
C VAL A 902 -9.34 -5.18 -17.02
N GLY A 903 -9.11 -6.06 -16.04
CA GLY A 903 -9.05 -7.51 -16.25
C GLY A 903 -8.40 -8.25 -15.08
N THR A 904 -8.10 -9.54 -15.26
CA THR A 904 -7.44 -10.40 -14.24
C THR A 904 -5.96 -10.64 -14.48
N VAL A 905 -5.51 -10.29 -15.67
CA VAL A 905 -4.19 -10.64 -16.17
C VAL A 905 -3.24 -9.46 -15.97
N ASP A 906 -2.01 -9.79 -15.61
CA ASP A 906 -0.84 -8.92 -15.64
C ASP A 906 -0.94 -7.62 -14.82
N VAL A 907 -1.09 -7.78 -13.50
CA VAL A 907 -1.22 -6.66 -12.56
C VAL A 907 0.14 -6.06 -12.20
N ASN A 908 0.30 -4.78 -12.54
CA ASN A 908 1.40 -3.92 -12.10
C ASN A 908 1.17 -3.52 -10.64
N HIS A 909 2.09 -3.79 -9.70
CA HIS A 909 1.86 -3.41 -8.31
C HIS A 909 3.10 -3.39 -7.42
N HIS A 910 2.97 -2.86 -6.20
CA HIS A 910 4.02 -2.93 -5.16
C HIS A 910 5.36 -2.27 -5.54
N ASN A 911 5.35 -1.30 -6.46
CA ASN A 911 6.55 -0.57 -6.82
C ASN A 911 6.79 0.62 -5.86
N ILE A 912 8.05 1.03 -5.74
CA ILE A 912 8.48 2.09 -4.82
C ILE A 912 9.15 3.21 -5.62
N VAL A 913 8.65 4.44 -5.45
CA VAL A 913 9.23 5.67 -6.04
C VAL A 913 9.50 6.65 -4.92
N GLN A 914 10.77 6.78 -4.53
CA GLN A 914 11.15 7.64 -3.40
C GLN A 914 12.43 8.44 -3.62
N TYR A 915 12.51 9.59 -2.96
CA TYR A 915 13.70 10.45 -2.96
C TYR A 915 14.11 10.97 -4.33
N ASN A 916 13.19 11.01 -5.28
CA ASN A 916 13.48 11.52 -6.61
C ASN A 916 13.20 13.02 -6.68
N SER A 917 14.04 13.75 -7.43
CA SER A 917 13.78 15.14 -7.81
C SER A 917 13.39 15.21 -9.27
N VAL A 918 12.27 15.84 -9.59
CA VAL A 918 11.71 15.96 -10.93
C VAL A 918 11.49 17.44 -11.26
N GLY A 919 11.98 17.88 -12.41
CA GLY A 919 11.79 19.25 -12.86
C GLY A 919 11.87 19.43 -14.37
N GLY A 920 11.29 20.51 -14.90
CA GLY A 920 11.33 20.82 -16.33
C GLY A 920 10.64 19.74 -17.17
N MET A 921 9.37 19.48 -16.87
CA MET A 921 8.48 18.57 -17.58
C MET A 921 7.71 19.27 -18.71
N GLY A 922 7.08 18.51 -19.59
CA GLY A 922 6.28 19.04 -20.71
C GLY A 922 7.08 19.82 -21.76
N ARG A 923 8.40 19.58 -21.86
CA ARG A 923 9.31 20.33 -22.74
C ARG A 923 9.26 19.91 -24.21
N ALA A 924 8.71 18.74 -24.50
CA ALA A 924 8.46 18.23 -25.85
C ALA A 924 6.94 18.30 -26.11
N PRO A 925 6.42 19.53 -26.16
CA PRO A 925 5.10 20.04 -25.77
C PRO A 925 3.97 19.07 -25.29
N TYR A 926 4.24 18.01 -24.53
CA TYR A 926 3.21 17.20 -23.87
C TYR A 926 2.76 17.87 -22.58
N GLN A 927 1.78 18.74 -22.72
CA GLN A 927 1.28 19.57 -21.64
C GLN A 927 0.32 18.81 -20.71
N HIS A 928 -0.31 17.73 -21.16
CA HIS A 928 -1.15 16.85 -20.31
C HIS A 928 -0.35 15.97 -19.33
N ALA A 929 0.98 15.92 -19.45
CA ALA A 929 1.77 14.98 -18.68
C ALA A 929 1.78 15.31 -17.16
N PRO A 930 1.44 14.35 -16.28
CA PRO A 930 1.61 14.54 -14.85
C PRO A 930 3.09 14.45 -14.47
N GLY A 931 3.43 14.96 -13.28
CA GLY A 931 4.76 14.72 -12.70
C GLY A 931 5.01 13.22 -12.50
N PHE A 932 4.10 12.55 -11.79
CA PHE A 932 3.98 11.09 -11.78
C PHE A 932 2.56 10.66 -12.11
N GLY A 933 2.42 9.66 -12.99
CA GLY A 933 1.11 9.15 -13.42
C GLY A 933 0.95 7.66 -13.13
N ILE A 934 -0.20 7.26 -12.57
CA ILE A 934 -0.52 5.87 -12.24
C ILE A 934 -1.79 5.45 -12.97
N PHE A 935 -1.67 4.50 -13.89
CA PHE A 935 -2.81 3.84 -14.54
C PHE A 935 -2.64 2.32 -14.47
N GLY A 936 -3.67 1.60 -14.02
CA GLY A 936 -3.67 0.13 -13.95
C GLY A 936 -2.59 -0.44 -13.02
N SER A 937 -2.20 0.30 -11.98
CA SER A 937 -1.17 -0.13 -11.04
C SER A 937 -1.50 0.21 -9.59
N GLY A 938 -1.34 -0.78 -8.70
CA GLY A 938 -1.83 -0.73 -7.34
C GLY A 938 -0.78 -1.02 -6.28
N GLU A 939 -1.10 -0.74 -5.02
CA GLU A 939 -0.23 -1.07 -3.87
C GLU A 939 1.18 -0.44 -3.96
N ASN A 940 1.33 0.63 -4.76
CA ASN A 940 2.60 1.31 -4.92
C ASN A 940 2.82 2.31 -3.78
N THR A 941 4.08 2.57 -3.46
CA THR A 941 4.48 3.63 -2.52
C THR A 941 5.23 4.74 -3.25
N ILE A 942 4.63 5.94 -3.29
CA ILE A 942 5.24 7.15 -3.86
C ILE A 942 5.43 8.17 -2.74
N ALA A 943 6.67 8.30 -2.26
CA ALA A 943 6.93 9.11 -1.09
C ALA A 943 8.25 9.89 -1.12
N TYR A 944 8.29 11.06 -0.49
CA TYR A 944 9.51 11.88 -0.37
C TYR A 944 10.12 12.26 -1.72
N ASN A 945 9.28 12.53 -2.71
CA ASN A 945 9.73 13.08 -3.99
C ASN A 945 9.54 14.59 -4.02
N HIS A 946 10.34 15.28 -4.82
CA HIS A 946 10.20 16.70 -5.10
C HIS A 946 9.87 16.87 -6.57
N ILE A 947 8.65 17.31 -6.87
CA ILE A 947 8.16 17.54 -8.22
C ILE A 947 7.96 19.03 -8.40
N VAL A 948 8.60 19.61 -9.42
CA VAL A 948 8.56 21.05 -9.68
C VAL A 948 8.15 21.34 -11.11
N GLY A 949 7.16 22.20 -11.33
CA GLY A 949 6.84 22.71 -12.66
C GLY A 949 6.08 21.70 -13.53
N ALA A 950 5.19 20.88 -12.96
CA ALA A 950 4.40 19.92 -13.75
C ALA A 950 3.43 20.67 -14.69
N PRO A 951 3.31 20.30 -15.98
CA PRO A 951 2.47 21.04 -16.92
C PRO A 951 0.97 20.78 -16.69
N TYR A 952 0.61 19.60 -16.18
CA TYR A 952 -0.73 19.22 -15.71
C TYR A 952 -0.65 18.79 -14.23
N ALA A 953 -1.15 17.61 -13.84
CA ALA A 953 -1.17 17.21 -12.45
C ALA A 953 0.22 17.01 -11.84
N GLY A 954 0.37 17.23 -10.53
CA GLY A 954 1.61 16.90 -9.82
C GLY A 954 1.80 15.37 -9.75
N ILE A 955 0.83 14.69 -9.13
CA ILE A 955 0.71 13.23 -9.11
C ILE A 955 -0.73 12.85 -9.46
N SER A 956 -0.92 11.94 -10.41
CA SER A 956 -2.24 11.43 -10.82
C SER A 956 -2.39 9.93 -10.57
N ILE A 957 -3.54 9.53 -10.02
CA ILE A 957 -4.00 8.13 -9.99
C ILE A 957 -5.26 8.03 -10.82
N VAL A 958 -5.22 7.22 -11.86
CA VAL A 958 -6.32 7.16 -12.82
C VAL A 958 -6.69 5.71 -13.13
N GLY A 959 -7.97 5.46 -13.35
CA GLY A 959 -8.46 4.19 -13.85
C GLY A 959 -9.31 4.36 -15.10
N THR A 960 -10.23 3.43 -15.30
CA THR A 960 -11.08 3.35 -16.49
C THR A 960 -12.47 3.88 -16.15
N TYR A 961 -13.01 4.72 -17.04
CA TYR A 961 -14.38 5.20 -16.89
C TYR A 961 -15.36 4.02 -16.93
N PHE A 962 -16.17 3.86 -15.88
CA PHE A 962 -17.02 2.68 -15.69
C PHE A 962 -17.96 2.37 -16.87
N LYS A 963 -18.42 3.39 -17.61
CA LYS A 963 -19.27 3.20 -18.79
C LYS A 963 -18.54 2.72 -20.04
N ASP A 964 -17.21 2.80 -20.04
CA ASP A 964 -16.41 2.20 -21.12
C ASP A 964 -16.24 0.70 -20.94
N VAL A 965 -16.60 0.16 -19.77
CA VAL A 965 -16.59 -1.27 -19.47
C VAL A 965 -17.96 -1.92 -19.72
N ASP A 966 -18.53 -1.65 -20.90
CA ASP A 966 -19.76 -2.28 -21.39
C ASP A 966 -19.41 -3.33 -22.47
N PRO A 967 -19.58 -4.64 -22.22
CA PRO A 967 -19.34 -5.68 -23.22
C PRO A 967 -20.29 -5.62 -24.43
N ALA A 968 -21.50 -5.06 -24.26
CA ALA A 968 -22.49 -4.93 -25.32
C ALA A 968 -22.25 -3.70 -26.21
N ASN A 969 -21.71 -2.62 -25.63
CA ASN A 969 -21.33 -1.40 -26.36
C ASN A 969 -19.91 -0.96 -26.02
N PRO A 970 -18.88 -1.80 -26.29
CA PRO A 970 -17.51 -1.44 -26.00
C PRO A 970 -17.17 -0.19 -26.80
N ASN A 971 -16.59 0.81 -26.13
CA ASN A 971 -16.21 2.10 -26.70
C ASN A 971 -17.35 3.10 -26.94
N GLN A 972 -18.50 2.94 -26.27
CA GLN A 972 -19.59 3.93 -26.38
C GLN A 972 -19.16 5.34 -25.93
N PHE A 973 -18.36 5.44 -24.85
CA PHE A 973 -17.92 6.72 -24.26
C PHE A 973 -16.43 7.01 -24.45
N ALA A 974 -15.70 6.06 -25.05
CA ALA A 974 -14.31 6.16 -25.39
C ALA A 974 -14.02 7.33 -26.34
N CYS A 975 -12.90 7.99 -26.11
CA CYS A 975 -12.36 9.00 -27.01
C CYS A 975 -11.76 8.31 -28.24
N PRO A 976 -12.14 8.71 -29.46
CA PRO A 976 -11.42 8.30 -30.65
C PRO A 976 -10.06 9.00 -30.78
N ASP A 977 -9.15 8.33 -31.47
CA ASP A 977 -7.97 8.92 -32.08
C ASP A 977 -8.32 9.71 -33.37
N ALA A 978 -7.33 10.27 -34.06
CA ALA A 978 -7.56 11.02 -35.30
C ALA A 978 -8.10 10.13 -36.45
N TYR A 979 -7.97 8.81 -36.35
CA TYR A 979 -8.47 7.85 -37.33
C TYR A 979 -9.91 7.41 -37.03
N GLY A 980 -10.48 7.87 -35.92
CA GLY A 980 -11.81 7.47 -35.46
C GLY A 980 -11.81 6.13 -34.73
N ASN A 981 -10.64 5.60 -34.35
CA ASN A 981 -10.51 4.36 -33.62
C ASN A 981 -10.56 4.63 -32.10
N SER A 982 -11.40 3.86 -31.41
CA SER A 982 -11.53 3.90 -29.95
C SER A 982 -11.21 2.55 -29.29
N ALA A 983 -10.98 1.49 -30.08
CA ALA A 983 -10.92 0.11 -29.61
C ALA A 983 -9.68 -0.23 -28.77
N HIS A 984 -8.68 0.65 -28.71
CA HIS A 984 -7.43 0.45 -27.97
C HIS A 984 -7.37 1.28 -26.67
N GLN A 985 -8.41 2.05 -26.35
CA GLN A 985 -8.45 2.78 -25.08
C GLN A 985 -8.75 1.79 -23.94
N TYR A 986 -7.95 1.83 -22.87
CA TYR A 986 -8.05 0.98 -21.67
C TYR A 986 -7.77 -0.52 -21.83
N ASN A 987 -7.64 -1.06 -23.05
CA ASN A 987 -7.30 -2.46 -23.33
C ASN A 987 -8.05 -3.46 -22.45
N ILE A 988 -9.37 -3.27 -22.34
CA ILE A 988 -10.25 -4.03 -21.45
C ILE A 988 -10.30 -5.51 -21.89
N ARG A 989 -10.05 -6.42 -20.95
CA ARG A 989 -10.13 -7.87 -21.18
C ARG A 989 -11.54 -8.39 -20.92
N PHE A 990 -12.46 -8.12 -21.86
CA PHE A 990 -13.87 -8.52 -21.72
C PHE A 990 -14.07 -10.04 -21.56
N GLU A 991 -13.16 -10.85 -22.09
CA GLU A 991 -13.15 -12.30 -21.90
C GLU A 991 -12.99 -12.72 -20.42
N ASP A 992 -12.29 -11.92 -19.62
CA ASP A 992 -12.12 -12.15 -18.18
C ASP A 992 -13.42 -11.89 -17.40
N PHE A 993 -14.45 -11.31 -18.04
CA PHE A 993 -15.77 -11.06 -17.45
C PHE A 993 -16.86 -12.04 -17.89
N ALA A 994 -16.57 -12.99 -18.78
CA ALA A 994 -17.57 -13.85 -19.41
C ALA A 994 -18.34 -14.76 -18.41
N ASP A 995 -17.73 -15.04 -17.26
CA ASP A 995 -18.30 -15.90 -16.21
C ASP A 995 -18.84 -15.10 -15.01
N LEU A 996 -18.94 -13.77 -15.11
CA LEU A 996 -19.49 -12.96 -14.04
C LEU A 996 -21.02 -13.07 -13.98
N PRO A 997 -21.62 -13.15 -12.77
CA PRO A 997 -23.07 -13.15 -12.64
C PRO A 997 -23.66 -11.80 -13.08
N ASP A 998 -24.90 -11.80 -13.57
CA ASP A 998 -25.57 -10.59 -14.11
C ASP A 998 -25.65 -9.42 -13.10
N ASP A 999 -25.54 -9.70 -11.80
CA ASP A 999 -25.53 -8.72 -10.70
C ASP A 999 -24.14 -8.13 -10.40
N ALA A 1000 -23.09 -8.56 -11.10
CA ALA A 1000 -21.78 -7.91 -11.12
C ALA A 1000 -21.79 -6.58 -11.91
N PHE A 1001 -22.84 -6.35 -12.69
CA PHE A 1001 -23.11 -5.14 -13.44
C PHE A 1001 -24.29 -4.38 -12.81
N ASP A 1002 -24.39 -3.07 -13.00
CA ASP A 1002 -25.53 -2.29 -12.54
C ASP A 1002 -26.85 -2.77 -13.16
N GLY A 1003 -27.99 -2.40 -12.57
CA GLY A 1003 -29.32 -2.97 -12.85
C GLY A 1003 -29.88 -2.76 -14.26
N ASP A 1004 -29.09 -2.25 -15.21
CA ASP A 1004 -29.37 -2.26 -16.66
C ASP A 1004 -28.47 -3.26 -17.43
N GLY A 1005 -27.58 -3.99 -16.74
CA GLY A 1005 -26.72 -5.05 -17.27
C GLY A 1005 -25.57 -4.55 -18.14
N CYS A 1006 -25.22 -3.25 -18.07
CA CYS A 1006 -24.36 -2.61 -19.07
C CYS A 1006 -23.07 -1.98 -18.48
N CYS A 1007 -22.95 -1.69 -17.18
CA CYS A 1007 -21.75 -1.07 -16.61
C CYS A 1007 -21.33 -1.69 -15.26
N PHE A 1008 -20.07 -1.51 -14.86
CA PHE A 1008 -19.63 -1.83 -13.51
C PHE A 1008 -20.28 -0.92 -12.48
N SER A 1009 -20.92 -1.47 -11.44
CA SER A 1009 -21.43 -0.65 -10.34
C SER A 1009 -20.31 -0.31 -9.35
N VAL A 1010 -20.22 0.96 -8.95
CA VAL A 1010 -19.28 1.44 -7.92
C VAL A 1010 -19.50 0.63 -6.64
N GLY A 1011 -18.45 0.05 -6.05
CA GLY A 1011 -18.56 -0.80 -4.87
C GLY A 1011 -18.84 -2.28 -5.09
N THR A 1012 -18.72 -2.78 -6.33
CA THR A 1012 -18.92 -4.20 -6.67
C THR A 1012 -17.67 -4.80 -7.32
N LEU A 1013 -17.83 -5.93 -8.03
CA LEU A 1013 -16.74 -6.70 -8.66
C LEU A 1013 -15.79 -5.85 -9.51
N ALA A 1014 -16.23 -4.70 -10.01
CA ALA A 1014 -15.43 -3.70 -10.72
C ALA A 1014 -14.06 -3.39 -10.09
N GLU A 1015 -14.02 -3.27 -8.76
CA GLU A 1015 -12.80 -2.91 -8.02
C GLU A 1015 -11.76 -4.04 -8.00
N LYS A 1016 -12.20 -5.29 -8.17
CA LYS A 1016 -11.30 -6.45 -8.31
C LYS A 1016 -10.49 -6.39 -9.61
N TYR A 1017 -11.02 -5.73 -10.63
CA TYR A 1017 -10.44 -5.69 -11.97
C TYR A 1017 -9.83 -4.32 -12.30
N GLN A 1018 -10.11 -3.28 -11.50
CA GLN A 1018 -9.44 -1.98 -11.58
C GLN A 1018 -8.19 -1.95 -10.69
N HIS A 1019 -7.03 -2.08 -11.32
CA HIS A 1019 -5.76 -2.24 -10.62
C HIS A 1019 -5.17 -0.95 -10.04
N SER A 1020 -5.78 0.23 -10.24
CA SER A 1020 -5.31 1.52 -9.70
C SER A 1020 -5.72 1.76 -8.23
N GLY A 1021 -5.67 0.73 -7.37
CA GLY A 1021 -6.12 0.79 -5.97
C GLY A 1021 -4.98 0.65 -4.95
N ASN A 1022 -5.26 0.95 -3.69
CA ASN A 1022 -4.37 0.76 -2.55
C ASN A 1022 -2.98 1.43 -2.66
N ASN A 1023 -2.83 2.47 -3.48
CA ASN A 1023 -1.57 3.21 -3.59
C ASN A 1023 -1.39 4.17 -2.40
N VAL A 1024 -0.15 4.38 -1.99
CA VAL A 1024 0.21 5.30 -0.90
C VAL A 1024 1.04 6.46 -1.46
N ILE A 1025 0.47 7.67 -1.42
CA ILE A 1025 1.08 8.92 -1.88
C ILE A 1025 1.32 9.83 -0.68
N GLU A 1026 2.55 9.87 -0.17
CA GLU A 1026 2.83 10.57 1.09
C GLU A 1026 4.13 11.37 1.14
N TYR A 1027 4.13 12.45 1.94
CA TYR A 1027 5.34 13.23 2.21
C TYR A 1027 6.06 13.75 0.96
N ASN A 1028 5.34 13.96 -0.15
CA ASN A 1028 5.90 14.56 -1.36
C ASN A 1028 5.84 16.08 -1.29
N ILE A 1029 6.80 16.73 -1.95
CA ILE A 1029 6.79 18.17 -2.19
C ILE A 1029 6.40 18.39 -3.64
N LEU A 1030 5.28 19.07 -3.86
CA LEU A 1030 4.81 19.48 -5.18
C LEU A 1030 4.85 21.00 -5.26
N ASP A 1031 5.76 21.56 -6.04
CA ASP A 1031 5.85 23.00 -6.26
C ASP A 1031 5.47 23.31 -7.72
N ASP A 1032 4.54 24.24 -7.91
CA ASP A 1032 4.16 24.79 -9.21
C ASP A 1032 3.71 23.68 -10.19
N TYR A 1033 2.52 23.14 -9.99
CA TYR A 1033 1.85 22.14 -10.83
C TYR A 1033 0.76 22.80 -11.70
N SER A 1034 0.20 22.09 -12.66
CA SER A 1034 -0.75 22.59 -13.66
C SER A 1034 -0.27 23.88 -14.34
N GLN A 1035 1.02 23.93 -14.68
CA GLN A 1035 1.65 25.15 -15.18
C GLN A 1035 1.19 25.50 -16.59
N SER A 1036 0.82 24.49 -17.38
CA SER A 1036 0.38 24.67 -18.77
C SER A 1036 -1.11 24.41 -18.92
N MET A 1037 -1.68 23.35 -18.34
CA MET A 1037 -3.06 22.90 -18.63
C MET A 1037 -4.05 23.24 -17.51
N ASP A 1038 -5.33 23.40 -17.86
CA ASP A 1038 -6.44 23.52 -16.90
C ASP A 1038 -6.99 22.14 -16.50
N ASP A 1039 -7.98 22.13 -15.59
CA ASP A 1039 -8.65 20.92 -15.07
C ASP A 1039 -7.67 19.93 -14.40
N GLY A 1040 -6.60 20.47 -13.81
CA GLY A 1040 -5.53 19.70 -13.19
C GLY A 1040 -5.44 19.94 -11.69
N GLY A 1041 -4.89 18.95 -10.98
CA GLY A 1041 -4.71 18.98 -9.52
C GLY A 1041 -3.26 18.73 -9.11
N GLY A 1042 -2.83 19.28 -7.97
CA GLY A 1042 -1.55 18.88 -7.37
C GLY A 1042 -1.54 17.37 -7.07
N LEU A 1043 -2.58 16.90 -6.38
CA LEU A 1043 -2.93 15.48 -6.27
C LEU A 1043 -4.26 15.25 -6.98
N TYR A 1044 -4.25 14.44 -8.04
CA TYR A 1044 -5.39 14.18 -8.91
C TYR A 1044 -5.78 12.71 -8.87
N SER A 1045 -7.08 12.43 -8.82
CA SER A 1045 -7.61 11.07 -8.93
C SER A 1045 -8.85 11.04 -9.82
N TRP A 1046 -8.95 10.07 -10.73
CA TRP A 1046 -10.09 9.91 -11.63
C TRP A 1046 -10.37 8.44 -11.94
N CYS A 1047 -11.59 7.98 -11.62
CA CYS A 1047 -12.01 6.59 -11.81
C CYS A 1047 -10.99 5.56 -11.28
N ALA A 1048 -10.25 5.90 -10.23
CA ALA A 1048 -9.24 5.03 -9.65
C ALA A 1048 -9.88 3.92 -8.81
N GLY A 1049 -9.13 2.84 -8.56
CA GLY A 1049 -9.52 1.81 -7.62
C GLY A 1049 -9.62 2.35 -6.17
N MET A 1050 -10.18 1.55 -5.26
CA MET A 1050 -10.34 1.95 -3.86
C MET A 1050 -9.05 1.85 -3.05
N GLY A 1051 -9.08 2.42 -1.83
CA GLY A 1051 -8.01 2.24 -0.83
C GLY A 1051 -6.79 3.13 -1.04
N ASN A 1052 -6.78 3.98 -2.06
CA ASN A 1052 -5.71 4.94 -2.29
C ASN A 1052 -5.60 5.94 -1.13
N THR A 1053 -4.37 6.26 -0.72
CA THR A 1053 -4.07 7.18 0.38
C THR A 1053 -3.26 8.37 -0.13
N PHE A 1054 -3.71 9.57 0.19
CA PHE A 1054 -3.00 10.84 -0.05
C PHE A 1054 -2.77 11.52 1.28
N ALA A 1055 -1.54 11.48 1.81
CA ALA A 1055 -1.28 11.91 3.16
C ALA A 1055 0.00 12.73 3.35
N TYR A 1056 -0.01 13.78 4.18
CA TYR A 1056 1.19 14.53 4.57
C TYR A 1056 2.00 15.16 3.42
N ASN A 1057 1.37 15.42 2.27
CA ASN A 1057 2.06 16.08 1.16
C ASN A 1057 2.09 17.60 1.38
N VAL A 1058 3.10 18.26 0.82
CA VAL A 1058 3.24 19.73 0.85
C VAL A 1058 3.14 20.24 -0.57
N LEU A 1059 2.13 21.06 -0.82
CA LEU A 1059 1.80 21.58 -2.14
C LEU A 1059 1.94 23.11 -2.15
N LYS A 1060 2.69 23.63 -3.12
CA LYS A 1060 2.76 25.07 -3.41
C LYS A 1060 2.33 25.29 -4.84
N GLU A 1061 1.44 26.26 -5.06
CA GLU A 1061 1.09 26.67 -6.42
C GLU A 1061 1.31 28.17 -6.66
N GLN A 1062 2.17 28.52 -7.61
CA GLN A 1062 2.30 29.89 -8.11
C GLN A 1062 1.96 29.97 -9.59
N LEU A 1063 0.71 30.32 -9.85
CA LEU A 1063 0.16 30.42 -11.19
C LEU A 1063 0.91 31.46 -12.07
N GLN A 1064 1.53 30.98 -13.15
CA GLN A 1064 1.88 31.76 -14.34
C GLN A 1064 0.69 32.15 -15.25
N GLY A 1065 0.07 33.32 -15.05
CA GLY A 1065 -0.96 33.86 -15.96
C GLY A 1065 -2.40 33.42 -15.66
N ALA A 1066 -3.33 33.69 -16.59
CA ALA A 1066 -4.80 33.71 -16.36
C ALA A 1066 -5.50 32.32 -16.36
N ARG A 1067 -4.92 31.33 -15.69
CA ARG A 1067 -5.51 29.98 -15.52
C ARG A 1067 -6.63 30.02 -14.47
N THR A 1068 -7.71 29.29 -14.72
CA THR A 1068 -8.97 29.44 -13.96
C THR A 1068 -9.46 28.17 -13.29
N TRP A 1069 -9.07 26.98 -13.74
CA TRP A 1069 -9.54 25.68 -13.22
C TRP A 1069 -8.36 24.82 -12.73
N ILE A 1070 -7.69 25.30 -11.69
CA ILE A 1070 -6.56 24.59 -11.07
C ILE A 1070 -6.92 24.22 -9.64
N PHE A 1071 -6.71 22.98 -9.27
CA PHE A 1071 -7.13 22.43 -7.98
C PHE A 1071 -5.93 21.95 -7.17
N ARG A 1072 -6.08 21.84 -5.86
CA ARG A 1072 -5.00 21.29 -5.00
C ARG A 1072 -5.14 19.79 -4.83
N LEU A 1073 -6.28 19.36 -4.31
CA LEU A 1073 -6.73 17.98 -4.25
C LEU A 1073 -7.92 17.90 -5.19
N TYR A 1074 -7.82 17.05 -6.19
CA TYR A 1074 -8.85 16.89 -7.20
C TYR A 1074 -9.27 15.43 -7.25
N MET A 1075 -10.26 15.10 -6.43
CA MET A 1075 -10.94 13.79 -6.48
C MET A 1075 -12.09 13.93 -7.47
N ASP A 1076 -11.80 13.63 -8.72
CA ASP A 1076 -12.67 13.80 -9.88
C ASP A 1076 -13.72 12.66 -9.97
N ASP A 1077 -14.41 12.55 -11.11
CA ASP A 1077 -15.48 11.58 -11.33
C ASP A 1077 -15.03 10.15 -10.93
N ASN A 1078 -15.83 9.49 -10.11
CA ASN A 1078 -15.56 8.15 -9.54
C ASN A 1078 -14.22 7.98 -8.82
N ALA A 1079 -13.61 9.06 -8.31
CA ALA A 1079 -12.53 8.94 -7.32
C ALA A 1079 -13.15 8.69 -5.93
N VAL A 1080 -13.31 7.41 -5.58
CA VAL A 1080 -14.04 6.95 -4.39
C VAL A 1080 -13.17 6.12 -3.44
N GLY A 1081 -13.55 6.04 -2.17
CA GLY A 1081 -12.87 5.19 -1.18
C GLY A 1081 -11.42 5.56 -0.88
N ALA A 1082 -10.97 6.76 -1.26
CA ALA A 1082 -9.63 7.25 -0.94
C ALA A 1082 -9.57 7.82 0.49
N THR A 1083 -8.38 7.78 1.10
CA THR A 1083 -8.10 8.40 2.39
C THR A 1083 -7.26 9.65 2.16
N LEU A 1084 -7.74 10.81 2.60
CA LEU A 1084 -7.06 12.10 2.46
C LEU A 1084 -6.77 12.71 3.82
N GLU A 1085 -5.50 13.02 4.06
CA GLU A 1085 -5.03 13.39 5.39
C GLU A 1085 -3.89 14.40 5.36
N LYS A 1086 -4.10 15.61 5.92
CA LYS A 1086 -3.05 16.64 6.12
C LYS A 1086 -2.17 16.95 4.90
N ASN A 1087 -2.76 17.03 3.73
CA ASN A 1087 -2.07 17.60 2.59
C ASN A 1087 -2.10 19.13 2.77
N LEU A 1088 -0.94 19.74 3.01
CA LEU A 1088 -0.81 21.17 3.31
C LEU A 1088 -0.52 21.94 2.03
N CYS A 1089 -1.46 22.78 1.63
CA CYS A 1089 -1.41 23.50 0.36
C CYS A 1089 -1.30 25.00 0.58
N THR A 1090 -0.50 25.70 -0.23
CA THR A 1090 -0.42 27.17 -0.26
C THR A 1090 -0.32 27.68 -1.69
N GLY A 1091 -0.72 28.92 -1.94
CA GLY A 1091 -0.60 29.55 -3.26
C GLY A 1091 -1.93 29.82 -3.97
N CYS A 1092 -1.89 29.89 -5.31
CA CYS A 1092 -3.01 30.31 -6.16
C CYS A 1092 -3.72 29.11 -6.79
N PHE A 1093 -4.89 28.74 -6.28
CA PHE A 1093 -5.73 27.68 -6.84
C PHE A 1093 -7.21 28.06 -6.72
N SER A 1094 -8.06 27.39 -7.48
CA SER A 1094 -9.50 27.60 -7.50
C SER A 1094 -10.14 27.03 -6.23
N GLU A 1095 -10.00 25.72 -6.00
CA GLU A 1095 -10.57 25.02 -4.84
C GLU A 1095 -9.99 23.60 -4.63
N THR A 1096 -10.58 22.84 -3.70
CA THR A 1096 -10.48 21.37 -3.65
C THR A 1096 -11.77 20.82 -4.25
N ILE A 1097 -11.66 19.83 -5.14
CA ILE A 1097 -12.81 19.10 -5.65
C ILE A 1097 -12.88 17.72 -5.02
N ASP A 1098 -14.10 17.32 -4.63
CA ASP A 1098 -14.44 15.97 -4.24
C ASP A 1098 -15.81 15.58 -4.77
N LYS A 1099 -15.81 14.82 -5.87
CA LYS A 1099 -17.02 14.35 -6.56
C LYS A 1099 -17.53 12.99 -6.04
N SER A 1100 -16.89 12.40 -5.02
CA SER A 1100 -17.34 11.12 -4.43
C SER A 1100 -18.76 11.16 -3.85
N GLN A 1101 -19.28 12.35 -3.55
CA GLN A 1101 -20.66 12.54 -3.07
C GLN A 1101 -21.75 12.02 -4.02
N LEU A 1102 -21.42 11.86 -5.30
CA LEU A 1102 -22.32 11.31 -6.31
C LEU A 1102 -22.50 9.79 -6.20
N HIS A 1103 -21.74 9.10 -5.34
CA HIS A 1103 -21.66 7.64 -5.28
C HIS A 1103 -21.74 7.06 -3.84
N PRO A 1104 -22.85 7.27 -3.09
CA PRO A 1104 -23.04 6.69 -1.76
C PRO A 1104 -23.11 5.14 -1.80
N PRO A 1105 -22.53 4.40 -0.82
CA PRO A 1105 -21.83 4.85 0.40
C PRO A 1105 -20.30 5.07 0.24
N PHE A 1106 -19.77 5.08 -0.98
CA PHE A 1106 -18.33 4.98 -1.27
C PHE A 1106 -17.59 6.33 -1.19
N PHE A 1107 -17.78 7.06 -0.09
CA PHE A 1107 -17.20 8.38 0.06
C PHE A 1107 -15.69 8.34 0.34
N ASN A 1108 -15.00 9.40 -0.09
CA ASN A 1108 -13.63 9.65 0.35
C ASN A 1108 -13.60 9.97 1.85
N ARG A 1109 -12.62 9.40 2.56
CA ARG A 1109 -12.40 9.62 3.99
C ARG A 1109 -11.45 10.78 4.19
N TRP A 1110 -11.95 11.84 4.81
CA TRP A 1110 -11.18 13.01 5.19
C TRP A 1110 -10.81 12.91 6.67
N GLY A 1111 -9.52 13.03 6.99
CA GLY A 1111 -9.05 13.06 8.38
C GLY A 1111 -9.85 14.06 9.23
N LEU A 1112 -10.31 13.62 10.41
CA LEU A 1112 -11.08 14.39 11.41
C LEU A 1112 -12.36 15.09 10.94
N GLY A 1113 -12.93 14.69 9.80
CA GLY A 1113 -14.17 15.30 9.28
C GLY A 1113 -14.00 16.75 8.81
N GLU A 1114 -12.77 17.23 8.65
CA GLU A 1114 -12.48 18.59 8.24
C GLU A 1114 -12.31 18.67 6.72
N LYS A 1115 -13.42 18.67 5.99
CA LYS A 1115 -13.42 19.17 4.61
C LYS A 1115 -13.01 20.66 4.56
N ASP A 1116 -13.15 21.37 5.69
CA ASP A 1116 -13.21 22.84 5.74
C ASP A 1116 -12.18 23.60 6.60
N SER A 1117 -11.41 23.03 7.52
CA SER A 1117 -10.64 23.86 8.50
C SER A 1117 -9.28 24.37 7.99
N ASN A 1118 -8.52 23.56 7.25
CA ASN A 1118 -7.21 23.92 6.67
C ASN A 1118 -7.25 24.04 5.14
N MET A 1119 -8.45 23.86 4.55
CA MET A 1119 -8.67 23.81 3.12
C MET A 1119 -9.67 24.86 2.62
N THR A 1120 -10.05 25.92 3.34
CA THR A 1120 -11.08 26.87 2.83
C THR A 1120 -10.57 28.27 2.51
N ALA A 1121 -9.35 28.63 2.91
CA ALA A 1121 -8.83 29.95 2.57
C ALA A 1121 -8.30 29.99 1.13
N ALA A 1122 -9.09 30.56 0.23
CA ALA A 1122 -8.63 30.97 -1.10
C ALA A 1122 -7.67 32.17 -1.00
N TYR A 1123 -6.51 32.04 -0.34
CA TYR A 1123 -5.54 33.14 -0.16
C TYR A 1123 -4.11 32.61 0.05
N PRO A 1124 -3.06 33.38 -0.34
CA PRO A 1124 -1.66 32.93 -0.46
C PRO A 1124 -0.93 32.66 0.87
N GLU A 1125 -1.65 32.59 1.98
CA GLU A 1125 -1.05 32.37 3.29
C GLU A 1125 -0.76 30.87 3.49
N LYS A 1126 0.37 30.57 4.13
CA LYS A 1126 0.76 29.19 4.42
C LYS A 1126 -0.10 28.67 5.58
N PRO A 1127 -0.73 27.49 5.47
CA PRO A 1127 -1.43 26.89 6.60
C PRO A 1127 -0.44 26.59 7.74
N GLY A 1128 -0.96 26.50 8.97
CA GLY A 1128 -0.17 26.07 10.12
C GLY A 1128 0.51 24.73 9.85
N GLY A 1129 1.75 24.56 10.31
CA GLY A 1129 2.53 23.33 10.09
C GLY A 1129 3.17 23.19 8.70
N TYR A 1130 2.83 24.02 7.69
CA TYR A 1130 3.36 23.90 6.33
C TYR A 1130 4.90 23.91 6.29
N ASP A 1131 5.52 24.95 6.84
CA ASP A 1131 6.99 25.10 6.83
C ASP A 1131 7.69 24.06 7.71
N GLU A 1132 7.01 23.56 8.74
CA GLU A 1132 7.53 22.50 9.61
C GLU A 1132 7.54 21.15 8.89
N LEU A 1133 6.41 20.77 8.28
CA LEU A 1133 6.29 19.53 7.50
C LEU A 1133 7.23 19.55 6.30
N ARG A 1134 7.26 20.66 5.55
CA ARG A 1134 8.21 20.83 4.43
C ARG A 1134 9.65 20.65 4.89
N ARG A 1135 10.05 21.30 5.99
CA ARG A 1135 11.40 21.16 6.54
C ARG A 1135 11.70 19.73 6.97
N LYS A 1136 10.76 19.02 7.59
CA LYS A 1136 10.94 17.59 7.94
C LYS A 1136 11.16 16.73 6.71
N ILE A 1137 10.37 16.93 5.66
CA ILE A 1137 10.55 16.19 4.38
C ILE A 1137 11.95 16.47 3.83
N LEU A 1138 12.35 17.74 3.76
CA LEU A 1138 13.67 18.15 3.28
C LEU A 1138 14.82 17.64 4.16
N ASP A 1139 14.69 17.67 5.48
CA ASP A 1139 15.69 17.20 6.44
C ASP A 1139 15.86 15.69 6.31
N VAL A 1140 14.75 14.95 6.17
CA VAL A 1140 14.78 13.52 5.91
C VAL A 1140 15.54 13.28 4.62
N VAL A 1141 15.13 13.86 3.50
CA VAL A 1141 15.77 13.66 2.19
C VAL A 1141 17.25 14.09 2.19
N GLY A 1142 17.59 15.20 2.87
CA GLY A 1142 18.94 15.73 3.01
C GLY A 1142 19.89 14.84 3.82
N ARG A 1143 19.38 13.91 4.63
CA ARG A 1143 20.20 12.92 5.38
C ARG A 1143 20.61 11.71 4.53
N PHE A 1144 19.98 11.50 3.36
CA PHE A 1144 20.38 10.49 2.38
C PHE A 1144 21.44 11.09 1.45
N ALA A 1145 22.47 10.32 1.09
CA ALA A 1145 23.52 10.79 0.19
C ALA A 1145 22.92 11.22 -1.16
N GLY A 1146 22.79 12.53 -1.37
CA GLY A 1146 22.21 13.13 -2.58
C GLY A 1146 21.31 14.34 -2.31
N GLY A 1147 20.59 14.38 -1.19
CA GLY A 1147 19.51 15.36 -0.98
C GLY A 1147 18.49 15.37 -2.14
N PHE A 1148 17.55 16.32 -2.15
CA PHE A 1148 17.04 16.76 -3.45
C PHE A 1148 18.18 17.56 -4.05
N PHE A 1149 18.79 17.07 -5.13
CA PHE A 1149 19.67 17.92 -5.92
C PHE A 1149 18.86 19.17 -6.27
N SER A 1150 19.29 20.34 -5.81
CA SER A 1150 18.52 21.57 -5.96
C SER A 1150 18.16 21.75 -7.44
N CYS A 1151 16.87 21.66 -7.75
CA CYS A 1151 16.36 22.08 -9.06
C CYS A 1151 16.51 23.61 -9.22
N GLU A 1152 16.78 24.34 -8.15
CA GLU A 1152 17.15 25.75 -8.17
C GLU A 1152 18.67 25.90 -8.32
N GLY A 1153 19.10 26.30 -9.52
CA GLY A 1153 20.50 26.51 -9.85
C GLY A 1153 20.79 26.64 -11.34
N GLU A 1154 20.00 27.43 -12.08
CA GLU A 1154 20.47 28.25 -13.22
C GLU A 1154 19.95 29.68 -13.08
#